data_AF-A0A7V9SDR6-F1
#
_entry.id   AF-A0A7V9SDR6-F1
#
_cell.length_a   1.000
_cell.length_b   1.000
_cell.length_c   1.000
_cell.angle_alpha   90.00
_cell.angle_beta   90.00
_cell.angle_gamma   90.00
#
_symmetry.space_group_name_H-M   'P 1'
#
loop_
_entity.id
_entity.type
_entity.pdbx_description
1 polymer ?
#
loop_
_entity_poly.entity_id
_entity_poly.type
_entity_poly.pdbx_seq_one_letter_code
_entity_poly.pdbx_strand_id
1 'polypeptide(L)'
;MNASAPIPHHPITPSPHHPRATYRVQLNAAFTFDDARAVVPYLADLGIGALYTSPFLCATAGSRHGYDVTDYGSLNSEIGSEQELHTLAHALRTCHMGLLVDVVPNHMGIAGGANAWWQDVLENGRTSAYAEFFDIDWRPLKEELRGKILLPVLGDHYGVVLERGELRLEYADGAFAMNYFDTRLPIAPPTYPMILTIALDGEESPSPIEMGEGGRGVRAGAGVRERLPEDDLHLLEYQSIITAFERLPAQDERDPDLIAERRREQIVAKRRLAELAAESPEVARGINETVRALNGDATDPHEQARGLDALDRLLDAQSFRLSSFRTAGEEINYRRFFAINDLAAVRQEVPEVFAAAHALLLRLIATGAVTGLRIDHPDGLWNPAGYFRDLQRAARLALHGPPIPNPSPHAWGAGHKAPSPGSMGEGGGGEGEPDIDWEQIDPALGDSWPGQSDDGAGLAARLPLYVVVEKILEPGEALPNDWAVHGTVGYEFARVTTGLFVDGAHQRAFDDLYTRIGGEGRRHPFAAVAYEAKDVMLRTALASEMNVLARALNRISEQNRRTRDFTLSALRNALREVIAAFPVYRTYITCDESEVGSRKSEERSVSPRSPSDTGNATGVAPPHDSRLTTHDSEPPTSDRDRRAIERAVALAKRRNPASDLSVFDFLEDVLLLQVRDDGMLSEAERDERCRFVMKFQQLTGPVMAKGVEDTAFYRYNRLVALNEVGGDPGVFGTTVAEFHRQNAERARRWPWELLTSSTHDTKRSEDVRARIAVLSEAPREWRAAVNRWTRLNRRRKIRVEGAAAPDRNDEYLFYQTLLGAWPWGLAAPDEDFVARLEVFMIKAGREAQTHTSWVNPDADYEDALRGFVRAALDTARPNPFLEDLAALRDLVAHIGAINALAQQLLKLTAPGVPDVYQGTELWDQSLVDPDNRRPVDYARRARLLHELRRSRPSRRLAAELLNAKADGRIKLYLTSRTLAFRATHPALFADGDYLPLSAEGAAAEHVVAFVRRHEDDGIIVAVPRLVAGLTGKKSIDPIGPEVWGGTHLIVPGVAPGTRYRDVFSGLTVAASSDDDDGATLPLAKVFAVLPFALLERT
;
A
#
# COMPACT_ATOMS: atom_id res chain seq x y z
N MET A 1 -24.57 50.73 7.68
CA MET A 1 -25.77 49.90 7.49
C MET A 1 -26.18 50.02 6.04
N ASN A 2 -25.89 49.00 5.23
CA ASN A 2 -26.52 48.73 3.95
C ASN A 2 -26.44 47.21 3.76
N ALA A 3 -27.61 46.58 3.69
CA ALA A 3 -27.79 45.15 3.70
C ALA A 3 -27.27 44.53 2.39
N SER A 4 -26.38 43.55 2.54
CA SER A 4 -25.88 42.67 1.48
C SER A 4 -27.05 41.85 0.92
N ALA A 5 -27.18 41.82 -0.41
CA ALA A 5 -28.16 41.00 -1.10
C ALA A 5 -27.93 39.50 -0.83
N PRO A 6 -28.99 38.68 -0.70
CA PRO A 6 -28.87 37.25 -0.49
C PRO A 6 -28.33 36.57 -1.76
N ILE A 7 -27.30 35.75 -1.58
CA ILE A 7 -26.76 34.87 -2.61
C ILE A 7 -27.84 33.83 -2.94
N PRO A 8 -28.16 33.56 -4.22
CA PRO A 8 -29.17 32.58 -4.57
C PRO A 8 -28.71 31.18 -4.16
N HIS A 9 -29.48 30.54 -3.29
CA HIS A 9 -29.40 29.11 -3.03
C HIS A 9 -29.87 28.35 -4.27
N HIS A 10 -28.94 28.03 -5.18
CA HIS A 10 -29.18 26.94 -6.11
C HIS A 10 -29.09 25.62 -5.33
N PRO A 11 -30.08 24.72 -5.44
CA PRO A 11 -29.94 23.36 -4.94
C PRO A 11 -28.78 22.71 -5.70
N ILE A 12 -27.69 22.43 -4.99
CA ILE A 12 -26.50 21.76 -5.53
C ILE A 12 -26.95 20.36 -5.94
N THR A 13 -27.09 20.13 -7.23
CA THR A 13 -27.04 18.79 -7.80
C THR A 13 -25.59 18.30 -7.62
N PRO A 14 -25.32 17.10 -7.05
CA PRO A 14 -23.94 16.66 -6.84
C PRO A 14 -23.32 16.32 -8.19
N SER A 15 -22.52 17.23 -8.75
CA SER A 15 -21.44 16.83 -9.65
C SER A 15 -20.30 16.27 -8.82
N PRO A 16 -19.50 15.32 -9.34
CA PRO A 16 -18.33 14.81 -8.62
C PRO A 16 -17.40 15.98 -8.28
N HIS A 17 -17.24 16.26 -6.99
CA HIS A 17 -16.31 17.28 -6.52
C HIS A 17 -14.87 16.74 -6.65
N HIS A 18 -14.24 16.95 -7.81
CA HIS A 18 -12.82 16.67 -7.97
C HIS A 18 -11.99 17.65 -7.12
N PRO A 19 -11.09 17.16 -6.24
CA PRO A 19 -10.27 18.05 -5.42
C PRO A 19 -9.30 18.84 -6.30
N ARG A 20 -9.14 20.14 -6.00
CA ARG A 20 -8.16 21.00 -6.72
C ARG A 20 -6.70 20.68 -6.36
N ALA A 21 -6.52 20.18 -5.14
CA ALA A 21 -5.28 19.75 -4.52
C ALA A 21 -5.64 18.96 -3.25
N THR A 22 -4.84 17.97 -2.89
CA THR A 22 -4.99 17.18 -1.66
C THR A 22 -3.90 17.50 -0.65
N TYR A 23 -4.20 17.34 0.64
CA TYR A 23 -3.21 17.46 1.71
C TYR A 23 -3.27 16.22 2.61
N ARG A 24 -2.25 15.38 2.55
CA ARG A 24 -2.19 14.12 3.31
C ARG A 24 -1.82 14.37 4.77
N VAL A 25 -2.65 13.89 5.71
CA VAL A 25 -2.37 13.87 7.16
C VAL A 25 -2.38 12.45 7.71
N GLN A 26 -1.54 12.20 8.72
CA GLN A 26 -1.43 10.94 9.45
C GLN A 26 -2.20 11.05 10.77
N LEU A 27 -3.42 10.50 10.81
CA LEU A 27 -4.24 10.43 12.02
C LEU A 27 -3.74 9.31 12.94
N ASN A 28 -3.73 9.57 14.23
CA ASN A 28 -3.41 8.62 15.32
C ASN A 28 -3.72 9.29 16.67
N ALA A 29 -3.42 8.62 17.79
CA ALA A 29 -3.61 9.15 19.14
C ALA A 29 -2.93 10.51 19.40
N ALA A 30 -1.88 10.87 18.66
CA ALA A 30 -1.17 12.16 18.79
C ALA A 30 -1.61 13.22 17.77
N PHE A 31 -2.47 12.88 16.81
CA PHE A 31 -3.06 13.81 15.84
C PHE A 31 -4.46 13.31 15.45
N THR A 32 -5.46 13.79 16.20
CA THR A 32 -6.86 13.31 16.21
C THR A 32 -7.74 14.02 15.16
N PHE A 33 -9.02 13.67 15.09
CA PHE A 33 -10.00 14.42 14.28
C PHE A 33 -10.08 15.89 14.69
N ASP A 34 -9.95 16.18 15.99
CA ASP A 34 -10.02 17.54 16.52
C ASP A 34 -8.77 18.36 16.17
N ASP A 35 -7.60 17.74 16.18
CA ASP A 35 -6.35 18.35 15.71
C ASP A 35 -6.42 18.64 14.21
N ALA A 36 -6.90 17.67 13.42
CA ALA A 36 -7.13 17.85 11.98
C ALA A 36 -8.11 19.00 11.73
N ARG A 37 -9.21 19.09 12.50
CA ARG A 37 -10.19 20.18 12.43
C ARG A 37 -9.55 21.53 12.74
N ALA A 38 -8.69 21.61 13.74
CA ALA A 38 -7.99 22.85 14.11
C ALA A 38 -7.07 23.38 13.00
N VAL A 39 -6.60 22.49 12.12
CA VAL A 39 -5.70 22.82 11.00
C VAL A 39 -6.47 23.20 9.72
N VAL A 40 -7.77 22.89 9.61
CA VAL A 40 -8.61 23.20 8.42
C VAL A 40 -8.50 24.66 7.97
N PRO A 41 -8.58 25.70 8.83
CA PRO A 41 -8.46 27.09 8.38
C PRO A 41 -7.12 27.38 7.70
N TYR A 42 -6.03 26.80 8.20
CA TYR A 42 -4.71 26.93 7.60
C TYR A 42 -4.64 26.26 6.22
N LEU A 43 -5.22 25.06 6.06
CA LEU A 43 -5.23 24.34 4.78
C LEU A 43 -6.09 25.04 3.73
N ALA A 44 -7.25 25.56 4.15
CA ALA A 44 -8.08 26.41 3.32
C ALA A 44 -7.30 27.65 2.87
N ASP A 45 -6.56 28.27 3.79
CA ASP A 45 -5.72 29.41 3.46
C ASP A 45 -4.52 29.07 2.56
N LEU A 46 -4.03 27.84 2.62
CA LEU A 46 -2.98 27.34 1.73
C LEU A 46 -3.52 27.11 0.30
N GLY A 47 -4.82 26.85 0.16
CA GLY A 47 -5.52 26.62 -1.11
C GLY A 47 -5.85 25.15 -1.40
N ILE A 48 -5.87 24.30 -0.36
CA ILE A 48 -6.19 22.87 -0.47
C ILE A 48 -7.68 22.67 -0.79
N GLY A 49 -7.98 21.65 -1.61
CA GLY A 49 -9.34 21.28 -2.01
C GLY A 49 -9.91 20.07 -1.29
N ALA A 50 -9.07 19.17 -0.77
CA ALA A 50 -9.49 18.09 0.10
C ALA A 50 -8.42 17.74 1.15
N LEU A 51 -8.88 17.43 2.36
CA LEU A 51 -8.05 16.77 3.36
C LEU A 51 -7.98 15.29 3.00
N TYR A 52 -6.77 14.77 2.83
CA TYR A 52 -6.52 13.35 2.60
C TYR A 52 -6.05 12.72 3.91
N THR A 53 -6.85 11.87 4.55
CA THR A 53 -6.47 11.25 5.84
C THR A 53 -5.92 9.85 5.65
N SER A 54 -5.03 9.40 6.53
CA SER A 54 -4.77 7.97 6.76
C SER A 54 -6.05 7.23 7.18
N PRO A 55 -6.04 5.88 7.20
CA PRO A 55 -7.18 5.12 7.68
C PRO A 55 -7.54 5.51 9.12
N PHE A 56 -8.84 5.55 9.41
CA PHE A 56 -9.36 5.89 10.74
C PHE A 56 -10.40 4.88 11.28
N LEU A 57 -10.62 3.78 10.55
CA LEU A 57 -11.39 2.65 11.09
C LEU A 57 -10.63 2.02 12.25
N CYS A 58 -11.34 1.31 13.11
CA CYS A 58 -10.77 0.67 14.29
C CYS A 58 -9.59 -0.23 13.89
N ALA A 59 -8.45 0.00 14.51
CA ALA A 59 -7.18 -0.65 14.23
C ALA A 59 -6.56 -1.17 15.53
N THR A 60 -5.50 -1.96 15.44
CA THR A 60 -4.75 -2.42 16.62
C THR A 60 -4.43 -1.26 17.57
N ALA A 61 -4.60 -1.50 18.87
CA ALA A 61 -4.39 -0.49 19.90
C ALA A 61 -2.98 0.12 19.79
N GLY A 62 -2.88 1.44 19.91
CA GLY A 62 -1.63 2.19 19.74
C GLY A 62 -1.13 2.30 18.29
N SER A 63 -1.91 1.85 17.29
CA SER A 63 -1.53 1.96 15.88
C SER A 63 -1.25 3.42 15.50
N ARG A 64 -0.08 3.65 14.91
CA ARG A 64 0.34 4.98 14.44
C ARG A 64 -0.07 5.28 13.00
N HIS A 65 -0.75 4.33 12.35
CA HIS A 65 -0.99 4.38 10.91
C HIS A 65 -2.37 3.90 10.45
N GLY A 66 -3.04 3.03 11.19
CA GLY A 66 -4.40 2.56 10.89
C GLY A 66 -4.54 1.48 9.80
N TYR A 67 -3.46 1.06 9.13
CA TYR A 67 -3.51 -0.03 8.12
C TYR A 67 -3.82 -1.43 8.66
N ASP A 68 -3.69 -1.61 9.98
CA ASP A 68 -3.95 -2.82 10.73
C ASP A 68 -5.38 -2.83 11.30
N VAL A 69 -6.37 -2.68 10.41
CA VAL A 69 -7.80 -2.58 10.74
C VAL A 69 -8.28 -3.86 11.44
N THR A 70 -8.86 -3.73 12.63
CA THR A 70 -9.39 -4.84 13.42
C THR A 70 -10.91 -4.93 13.36
N ASP A 71 -11.59 -3.83 13.01
CA ASP A 71 -13.05 -3.79 12.84
C ASP A 71 -13.46 -2.71 11.82
N TYR A 72 -14.14 -3.14 10.75
CA TYR A 72 -14.67 -2.23 9.71
C TYR A 72 -15.93 -1.48 10.14
N GLY A 73 -16.64 -1.97 11.17
CA GLY A 73 -17.91 -1.43 11.64
C GLY A 73 -17.78 -0.25 12.61
N SER A 74 -16.56 0.07 13.07
CA SER A 74 -16.32 1.12 14.04
C SER A 74 -15.15 2.05 13.68
N LEU A 75 -15.19 3.27 14.21
CA LEU A 75 -14.08 4.22 14.13
C LEU A 75 -13.04 3.89 15.21
N ASN A 76 -11.78 4.23 14.95
CA ASN A 76 -10.73 4.12 15.96
C ASN A 76 -10.95 5.15 17.07
N SER A 77 -11.23 4.66 18.28
CA SER A 77 -11.51 5.50 19.45
C SER A 77 -10.31 6.34 19.91
N GLU A 78 -9.08 5.96 19.55
CA GLU A 78 -7.87 6.77 19.82
C GLU A 78 -7.78 8.01 18.90
N ILE A 79 -8.44 7.99 17.74
CA ILE A 79 -8.48 9.11 16.79
C ILE A 79 -9.66 10.03 17.09
N GLY A 80 -10.78 9.47 17.51
CA GLY A 80 -11.96 10.22 17.97
C GLY A 80 -13.29 9.54 17.64
N SER A 81 -14.36 10.18 18.09
CA SER A 81 -15.74 9.77 17.93
C SER A 81 -16.32 10.15 16.56
N GLU A 82 -17.46 9.54 16.22
CA GLU A 82 -18.20 9.90 15.00
C GLU A 82 -18.69 11.36 15.04
N GLN A 83 -19.02 11.89 16.22
CA GLN A 83 -19.42 13.29 16.38
C GLN A 83 -18.27 14.25 16.05
N GLU A 84 -17.04 13.92 16.45
CA GLU A 84 -15.84 14.69 16.11
C GLU A 84 -15.56 14.61 14.60
N LEU A 85 -15.72 13.44 13.97
CA LEU A 85 -15.63 13.28 12.52
C LEU A 85 -16.66 14.15 11.78
N HIS A 86 -17.92 14.17 12.21
CA HIS A 86 -18.96 15.03 11.62
C HIS A 86 -18.63 16.52 11.79
N THR A 87 -18.02 16.88 12.91
CA THR A 87 -17.58 18.26 13.17
C THR A 87 -16.40 18.65 12.27
N LEU A 88 -15.44 17.75 12.06
CA LEU A 88 -14.37 17.91 11.07
C LEU A 88 -14.94 18.05 9.65
N ALA A 89 -15.85 17.16 9.25
CA ALA A 89 -16.50 17.22 7.94
C ALA A 89 -17.28 18.53 7.74
N HIS A 90 -17.96 19.03 8.77
CA HIS A 90 -18.62 20.33 8.72
C HIS A 90 -17.63 21.50 8.56
N ALA A 91 -16.50 21.48 9.26
CA ALA A 91 -15.45 22.49 9.11
C ALA A 91 -14.86 22.49 7.69
N LEU A 92 -14.60 21.30 7.13
CA LEU A 92 -14.14 21.13 5.75
C LEU A 92 -15.16 21.69 4.76
N ARG A 93 -16.45 21.32 4.87
CA ARG A 93 -17.52 21.85 4.01
C ARG A 93 -17.65 23.37 4.09
N THR A 94 -17.51 23.96 5.27
CA THR A 94 -17.54 25.43 5.46
C THR A 94 -16.40 26.12 4.71
N CYS A 95 -15.27 25.43 4.50
CA CYS A 95 -14.13 25.91 3.74
C CYS A 95 -14.14 25.44 2.27
N HIS A 96 -15.25 24.85 1.79
CA HIS A 96 -15.37 24.23 0.46
C HIS A 96 -14.31 23.16 0.19
N MET A 97 -13.96 22.37 1.22
CA MET A 97 -13.04 21.26 1.14
C MET A 97 -13.77 19.92 1.25
N GLY A 98 -13.27 18.91 0.53
CA GLY A 98 -13.68 17.52 0.67
C GLY A 98 -12.85 16.74 1.71
N LEU A 99 -13.30 15.53 2.01
CA LEU A 99 -12.56 14.53 2.79
C LEU A 99 -12.28 13.31 1.90
N LEU A 100 -11.00 13.09 1.60
CA LEU A 100 -10.47 11.92 0.91
C LEU A 100 -9.94 10.93 1.95
N VAL A 101 -10.50 9.73 2.02
CA VAL A 101 -10.17 8.75 3.06
C VAL A 101 -9.37 7.59 2.50
N ASP A 102 -8.30 7.20 3.17
CA ASP A 102 -7.57 5.97 2.89
C ASP A 102 -8.32 4.74 3.41
N VAL A 103 -8.51 3.73 2.54
CA VAL A 103 -9.32 2.53 2.81
C VAL A 103 -8.48 1.28 2.57
N VAL A 104 -8.59 0.31 3.47
CA VAL A 104 -7.78 -0.92 3.48
C VAL A 104 -8.66 -2.15 3.24
N PRO A 105 -8.95 -2.51 1.97
CA PRO A 105 -9.85 -3.62 1.65
C PRO A 105 -9.14 -4.98 1.62
N ASN A 106 -7.83 -5.02 1.37
CA ASN A 106 -7.13 -6.29 1.13
C ASN A 106 -6.95 -7.15 2.39
N HIS A 107 -6.88 -6.55 3.57
CA HIS A 107 -6.43 -7.25 4.78
C HIS A 107 -6.91 -6.57 6.06
N MET A 108 -6.82 -7.31 7.17
CA MET A 108 -7.12 -6.86 8.53
C MET A 108 -5.99 -7.20 9.50
N GLY A 109 -5.84 -6.37 10.54
CA GLY A 109 -5.02 -6.65 11.72
C GLY A 109 -5.59 -7.81 12.54
N ILE A 110 -4.76 -8.79 12.85
CA ILE A 110 -5.13 -9.99 13.64
C ILE A 110 -4.32 -10.14 14.93
N ALA A 111 -3.41 -9.20 15.23
CA ALA A 111 -2.60 -9.20 16.44
C ALA A 111 -3.43 -8.94 17.71
N GLY A 112 -2.97 -9.46 18.85
CA GLY A 112 -3.47 -9.10 20.18
C GLY A 112 -4.92 -9.52 20.50
N GLY A 113 -5.61 -10.21 19.58
CA GLY A 113 -6.96 -10.73 19.79
C GLY A 113 -8.11 -9.72 19.70
N ALA A 114 -7.86 -8.51 19.20
CA ALA A 114 -8.90 -7.47 19.04
C ALA A 114 -9.85 -7.71 17.86
N ASN A 115 -9.45 -8.51 16.87
CA ASN A 115 -10.26 -8.77 15.68
C ASN A 115 -11.31 -9.85 15.93
N ALA A 116 -12.57 -9.46 16.05
CA ALA A 116 -13.68 -10.36 16.37
C ALA A 116 -13.90 -11.45 15.31
N TRP A 117 -13.75 -11.12 14.02
CA TRP A 117 -13.90 -12.09 12.93
C TRP A 117 -12.82 -13.16 13.01
N TRP A 118 -11.57 -12.74 13.22
CA TRP A 118 -10.44 -13.67 13.35
C TRP A 118 -10.56 -14.52 14.62
N GLN A 119 -10.94 -13.94 15.76
CA GLN A 119 -11.16 -14.68 17.01
C GLN A 119 -12.24 -15.75 16.86
N ASP A 120 -13.36 -15.46 16.18
CA ASP A 120 -14.38 -16.48 15.90
C ASP A 120 -13.84 -17.60 14.99
N VAL A 121 -13.00 -17.27 14.00
CA VAL A 121 -12.32 -18.26 13.16
C VAL A 121 -11.35 -19.13 13.95
N LEU A 122 -10.58 -18.56 14.89
CA LEU A 122 -9.70 -19.33 15.76
C LEU A 122 -10.47 -20.24 16.71
N GLU A 123 -11.62 -19.79 17.21
CA GLU A 123 -12.46 -20.57 18.13
C GLU A 123 -13.19 -21.71 17.41
N ASN A 124 -13.72 -21.45 16.21
CA ASN A 124 -14.67 -22.33 15.52
C ASN A 124 -14.12 -23.01 14.27
N GLY A 125 -12.90 -22.65 13.84
CA GLY A 125 -12.28 -23.21 12.66
C GLY A 125 -13.13 -22.96 11.41
N ARG A 126 -13.32 -24.01 10.59
CA ARG A 126 -14.07 -23.94 9.34
C ARG A 126 -15.56 -23.67 9.51
N THR A 127 -16.11 -23.93 10.70
CA THR A 127 -17.53 -23.72 11.00
C THR A 127 -17.85 -22.28 11.42
N SER A 128 -16.83 -21.43 11.56
CA SER A 128 -16.99 -19.98 11.80
C SER A 128 -17.84 -19.32 10.71
N ALA A 129 -18.60 -18.28 11.08
CA ALA A 129 -19.32 -17.44 10.11
C ALA A 129 -18.36 -16.66 9.21
N TYR A 130 -17.14 -16.44 9.67
CA TYR A 130 -16.12 -15.65 9.01
C TYR A 130 -14.99 -16.51 8.42
N ALA A 131 -15.11 -17.84 8.42
CA ALA A 131 -14.10 -18.73 7.83
C ALA A 131 -13.82 -18.43 6.35
N GLU A 132 -14.87 -18.06 5.61
CA GLU A 132 -14.77 -17.68 4.19
C GLU A 132 -14.44 -16.19 3.97
N PHE A 133 -14.42 -15.37 5.04
CA PHE A 133 -14.05 -13.95 4.93
C PHE A 133 -12.54 -13.78 4.73
N PHE A 134 -11.74 -14.71 5.26
CA PHE A 134 -10.28 -14.72 5.12
C PHE A 134 -9.82 -15.75 4.07
N ASP A 135 -8.70 -15.50 3.42
CA ASP A 135 -8.10 -16.45 2.47
C ASP A 135 -7.20 -17.46 3.20
N ILE A 136 -7.82 -18.55 3.69
CA ILE A 136 -7.17 -19.63 4.46
C ILE A 136 -7.09 -20.92 3.61
N ASP A 137 -5.90 -21.51 3.51
CA ASP A 137 -5.69 -22.86 3.01
C ASP A 137 -5.90 -23.90 4.14
N TRP A 138 -7.13 -24.41 4.20
CA TRP A 138 -7.54 -25.46 5.15
C TRP A 138 -6.99 -26.86 4.83
N ARG A 139 -6.26 -27.04 3.72
CA ARG A 139 -5.66 -28.32 3.32
C ARG A 139 -4.17 -28.12 2.94
N PRO A 140 -3.34 -27.65 3.89
CA PRO A 140 -1.95 -27.27 3.63
C PRO A 140 -1.00 -28.47 3.43
N LEU A 141 0.31 -28.21 3.39
CA LEU A 141 1.35 -29.23 3.17
C LEU A 141 1.39 -30.33 4.22
N LYS A 142 1.34 -29.87 5.45
CA LYS A 142 1.55 -30.64 6.65
C LYS A 142 0.22 -31.27 7.04
N GLU A 143 0.20 -32.59 7.14
CA GLU A 143 -1.02 -33.35 7.46
C GLU A 143 -1.60 -32.90 8.79
N GLU A 144 -0.72 -32.59 9.74
CA GLU A 144 -1.00 -32.12 11.08
C GLU A 144 -1.63 -30.71 11.12
N LEU A 145 -1.60 -29.98 9.99
CA LEU A 145 -2.25 -28.68 9.84
C LEU A 145 -3.59 -28.77 9.08
N ARG A 146 -4.03 -29.96 8.65
CA ARG A 146 -5.35 -30.08 8.01
C ARG A 146 -6.46 -29.64 8.96
N GLY A 147 -7.32 -28.75 8.48
CA GLY A 147 -8.39 -28.18 9.28
C GLY A 147 -7.94 -27.20 10.36
N LYS A 148 -6.63 -26.89 10.46
CA LYS A 148 -6.07 -25.96 11.45
C LYS A 148 -5.44 -24.73 10.80
N ILE A 149 -5.34 -23.65 11.58
CA ILE A 149 -4.62 -22.44 11.21
C ILE A 149 -3.26 -22.44 11.90
N LEU A 150 -2.17 -22.29 11.16
CA LEU A 150 -0.86 -22.06 11.76
C LEU A 150 -0.74 -20.61 12.23
N LEU A 151 -0.55 -20.39 13.52
CA LEU A 151 -0.36 -19.07 14.14
C LEU A 151 1.11 -18.89 14.58
N PRO A 152 1.93 -18.18 13.80
CA PRO A 152 3.34 -17.95 14.10
C PRO A 152 3.53 -16.74 15.02
N VAL A 153 3.01 -16.81 16.24
CA VAL A 153 2.99 -15.70 17.22
C VAL A 153 4.00 -15.86 18.37
N LEU A 154 4.63 -17.03 18.51
CA LEU A 154 5.52 -17.31 19.62
C LEU A 154 6.92 -16.74 19.39
N GLY A 155 7.55 -16.23 20.46
CA GLY A 155 8.90 -15.65 20.42
C GLY A 155 10.01 -16.69 20.25
N ASP A 156 9.72 -17.95 20.62
CA ASP A 156 10.64 -19.09 20.57
C ASP A 156 9.88 -20.35 20.10
N HIS A 157 10.55 -21.51 20.08
CA HIS A 157 9.93 -22.79 19.76
C HIS A 157 8.81 -23.14 20.75
N TYR A 158 7.71 -23.69 20.22
CA TYR A 158 6.50 -24.05 20.98
C TYR A 158 6.79 -24.78 22.30
N GLY A 159 7.57 -25.88 22.26
CA GLY A 159 7.88 -26.66 23.46
C GLY A 159 8.64 -25.85 24.51
N VAL A 160 9.57 -24.99 24.10
CA VAL A 160 10.33 -24.12 25.02
C VAL A 160 9.41 -23.10 25.69
N VAL A 161 8.50 -22.49 24.92
CA VAL A 161 7.52 -21.52 25.44
C VAL A 161 6.55 -22.19 26.42
N LEU A 162 6.08 -23.40 26.09
CA LEU A 162 5.22 -24.20 26.97
C LEU A 162 5.94 -24.58 28.27
N GLU A 163 7.16 -25.11 28.18
CA GLU A 163 7.99 -25.52 29.33
C GLU A 163 8.32 -24.37 30.29
N ARG A 164 8.46 -23.14 29.76
CA ARG A 164 8.64 -21.93 30.56
C ARG A 164 7.37 -21.43 31.25
N GLY A 165 6.20 -22.04 30.97
CA GLY A 165 4.92 -21.62 31.51
C GLY A 165 4.52 -20.21 31.04
N GLU A 166 4.91 -19.83 29.82
CA GLU A 166 4.55 -18.54 29.20
C GLU A 166 3.14 -18.57 28.59
N LEU A 167 2.62 -19.78 28.31
CA LEU A 167 1.23 -20.01 27.91
C LEU A 167 0.37 -20.21 29.15
N ARG A 168 -0.65 -19.36 29.34
CA ARG A 168 -1.53 -19.38 30.51
C ARG A 168 -2.99 -19.50 30.12
N LEU A 169 -3.62 -20.59 30.54
CA LEU A 169 -5.06 -20.78 30.47
C LEU A 169 -5.77 -19.83 31.46
N GLU A 170 -6.84 -19.21 31.02
CA GLU A 170 -7.71 -18.35 31.81
C GLU A 170 -9.17 -18.73 31.60
N TYR A 171 -10.00 -18.53 32.63
CA TYR A 171 -11.45 -18.62 32.57
C TYR A 171 -12.07 -17.28 32.92
N ALA A 172 -12.95 -16.77 32.06
CA ALA A 172 -13.73 -15.56 32.30
C ALA A 172 -15.07 -15.63 31.56
N ASP A 173 -16.16 -15.23 32.23
CA ASP A 173 -17.49 -15.05 31.64
C ASP A 173 -18.00 -16.26 30.80
N GLY A 174 -17.79 -17.48 31.32
CA GLY A 174 -18.24 -18.70 30.65
C GLY A 174 -17.35 -19.15 29.48
N ALA A 175 -16.19 -18.51 29.28
CA ALA A 175 -15.25 -18.84 28.23
C ALA A 175 -13.83 -19.10 28.75
N PHE A 176 -13.11 -19.97 28.04
CA PHE A 176 -11.70 -20.24 28.29
C PHE A 176 -10.85 -19.59 27.19
N ALA A 177 -9.68 -19.07 27.57
CA ALA A 177 -8.71 -18.49 26.65
C ALA A 177 -7.29 -18.89 27.03
N MET A 178 -6.43 -19.04 26.03
CA MET A 178 -4.99 -19.15 26.20
C MET A 178 -4.34 -17.78 26.00
N ASN A 179 -3.61 -17.31 27.01
CA ASN A 179 -2.86 -16.06 26.96
C ASN A 179 -1.38 -16.34 26.71
N TYR A 180 -0.79 -15.55 25.82
CA TYR A 180 0.64 -15.47 25.58
C TYR A 180 1.05 -13.99 25.58
N PHE A 181 1.53 -13.50 26.72
CA PHE A 181 1.71 -12.07 26.98
C PHE A 181 0.42 -11.28 26.64
N ASP A 182 0.48 -10.33 25.71
CA ASP A 182 -0.65 -9.52 25.28
C ASP A 182 -1.56 -10.22 24.23
N THR A 183 -1.22 -11.44 23.80
CA THR A 183 -2.02 -12.20 22.83
C THR A 183 -3.02 -13.09 23.55
N ARG A 184 -4.31 -12.86 23.30
CA ARG A 184 -5.40 -13.71 23.78
C ARG A 184 -5.94 -14.60 22.64
N LEU A 185 -6.00 -15.89 22.91
CA LEU A 185 -6.45 -16.92 21.96
C LEU A 185 -7.64 -17.68 22.55
N PRO A 186 -8.74 -17.85 21.81
CA PRO A 186 -9.92 -18.51 22.34
C PRO A 186 -9.72 -20.03 22.40
N ILE A 187 -10.30 -20.69 23.40
CA ILE A 187 -10.37 -22.15 23.44
C ILE A 187 -11.67 -22.60 22.77
N ALA A 188 -11.57 -23.60 21.89
CA ALA A 188 -12.71 -24.12 21.16
C ALA A 188 -13.73 -24.77 22.11
N PRO A 189 -15.03 -24.41 22.08
CA PRO A 189 -16.05 -24.93 23.00
C PRO A 189 -16.17 -26.46 23.07
N PRO A 190 -16.02 -27.23 21.97
CA PRO A 190 -16.02 -28.70 22.04
C PRO A 190 -14.89 -29.29 22.89
N THR A 191 -13.85 -28.50 23.21
CA THR A 191 -12.72 -28.93 24.05
C THR A 191 -12.89 -28.54 25.53
N TYR A 192 -13.93 -27.78 25.89
CA TYR A 192 -14.23 -27.44 27.29
C TYR A 192 -14.41 -28.66 28.20
N PRO A 193 -15.01 -29.79 27.76
CA PRO A 193 -15.08 -31.01 28.57
C PRO A 193 -13.71 -31.51 29.06
N MET A 194 -12.62 -31.26 28.31
CA MET A 194 -11.25 -31.61 28.76
C MET A 194 -10.84 -30.86 30.03
N ILE A 195 -11.42 -29.68 30.28
CA ILE A 195 -11.17 -28.86 31.47
C ILE A 195 -12.25 -29.12 32.52
N LEU A 196 -13.52 -29.07 32.12
CA LEU A 196 -14.66 -29.13 33.03
C LEU A 196 -14.81 -30.51 33.70
N THR A 197 -14.42 -31.59 33.04
CA THR A 197 -14.44 -32.93 33.66
C THR A 197 -13.37 -33.07 34.74
N ILE A 198 -12.18 -32.46 34.56
CA ILE A 198 -11.16 -32.39 35.63
C ILE A 198 -11.70 -31.59 36.82
N ALA A 199 -12.39 -30.47 36.56
CA ALA A 199 -13.03 -29.70 37.62
C ALA A 199 -14.16 -30.47 38.31
N LEU A 200 -14.91 -31.30 37.58
CA LEU A 200 -15.97 -32.14 38.13
C LEU A 200 -15.42 -33.19 39.09
N ASP A 201 -14.37 -33.90 38.68
CA ASP A 201 -13.84 -35.09 39.37
C ASP A 201 -12.66 -34.79 40.30
N GLY A 202 -11.97 -33.65 40.13
CA GLY A 202 -10.79 -33.26 40.91
C GLY A 202 -9.47 -33.84 40.38
N GLU A 203 -9.54 -34.79 39.44
CA GLU A 203 -8.39 -35.35 38.75
C GLU A 203 -8.74 -35.72 37.30
N GLU A 204 -7.72 -35.74 36.44
CA GLU A 204 -7.87 -36.19 35.06
C GLU A 204 -8.00 -37.71 35.00
N SER A 205 -9.01 -38.20 34.27
CA SER A 205 -9.20 -39.63 34.03
C SER A 205 -8.06 -40.21 33.20
N PRO A 206 -7.46 -41.36 33.58
CA PRO A 206 -6.31 -41.92 32.89
C PRO A 206 -6.65 -42.32 31.44
N SER A 207 -5.77 -41.95 30.50
CA SER A 207 -5.87 -42.42 29.12
C SER A 207 -5.56 -43.93 29.03
N PRO A 208 -6.24 -44.71 28.15
CA PRO A 208 -5.96 -46.15 27.99
C PRO A 208 -4.50 -46.48 27.64
N ILE A 209 -3.75 -45.52 27.09
CA ILE A 209 -2.36 -45.66 26.66
C ILE A 209 -1.38 -45.52 27.85
N GLU A 210 -1.79 -44.87 28.95
CA GLU A 210 -0.92 -44.49 30.07
C GLU A 210 -0.92 -45.50 31.23
N MET A 211 -1.70 -46.59 31.14
CA MET A 211 -1.80 -47.60 32.19
C MET A 211 -0.51 -48.42 32.42
N GLY A 212 0.53 -48.24 31.59
CA GLY A 212 1.79 -49.02 31.64
C GLY A 212 2.98 -48.35 32.33
N GLU A 213 3.05 -47.01 32.37
CA GLU A 213 4.22 -46.26 32.87
C GLU A 213 3.79 -45.14 33.84
N GLY A 214 3.21 -45.51 34.98
CA GLY A 214 3.08 -44.60 36.14
C GLY A 214 2.34 -43.27 35.91
N GLY A 215 1.51 -43.16 34.86
CA GLY A 215 0.79 -41.95 34.49
C GLY A 215 -0.09 -41.44 35.62
N ARG A 216 0.24 -40.26 36.15
CA ARG A 216 -0.63 -39.51 37.04
C ARG A 216 -1.08 -38.28 36.26
N GLY A 217 -2.34 -38.26 35.80
CA GLY A 217 -2.94 -37.09 35.19
C GLY A 217 -2.97 -35.87 36.13
N VAL A 218 -3.44 -34.73 35.62
CA VAL A 218 -3.56 -33.49 36.40
C VAL A 218 -4.46 -33.70 37.62
N ARG A 219 -4.10 -33.10 38.77
CA ARG A 219 -4.90 -33.10 40.00
C ARG A 219 -5.20 -31.66 40.41
N ALA A 220 -6.48 -31.34 40.59
CA ALA A 220 -6.99 -29.99 40.89
C ALA A 220 -7.60 -29.88 42.30
N GLY A 221 -7.34 -30.85 43.19
CA GLY A 221 -7.95 -30.92 44.52
C GLY A 221 -9.28 -31.71 44.52
N ALA A 222 -10.16 -31.46 45.48
CA ALA A 222 -11.48 -32.13 45.54
C ALA A 222 -12.36 -31.70 44.35
N GLY A 223 -12.98 -32.61 43.61
CA GLY A 223 -13.86 -32.23 42.49
C GLY A 223 -15.13 -31.49 42.94
N VAL A 224 -15.82 -30.81 42.01
CA VAL A 224 -17.16 -30.24 42.25
C VAL A 224 -18.12 -31.32 42.75
N ARG A 225 -18.00 -32.56 42.22
CA ARG A 225 -18.81 -33.71 42.64
C ARG A 225 -18.62 -34.08 44.12
N GLU A 226 -17.43 -33.86 44.68
CA GLU A 226 -17.16 -34.14 46.10
C GLU A 226 -17.67 -33.03 47.02
N ARG A 227 -17.87 -31.82 46.49
CA ARG A 227 -18.24 -30.62 47.26
C ARG A 227 -19.73 -30.39 47.35
N LEU A 228 -20.50 -30.93 46.40
CA LEU A 228 -21.94 -30.76 46.31
C LEU A 228 -22.65 -32.11 46.49
N PRO A 229 -23.84 -32.16 47.14
CA PRO A 229 -24.68 -33.35 47.18
C PRO A 229 -25.03 -33.90 45.79
N GLU A 230 -25.26 -35.21 45.66
CA GLU A 230 -25.59 -35.85 44.38
C GLU A 230 -26.88 -35.31 43.73
N ASP A 231 -27.82 -34.79 44.52
CA ASP A 231 -29.09 -34.21 44.08
C ASP A 231 -29.09 -32.67 43.99
N ASP A 232 -27.93 -32.03 44.17
CA ASP A 232 -27.78 -30.58 44.06
C ASP A 232 -28.05 -30.08 42.63
N LEU A 233 -28.89 -29.05 42.51
CA LEU A 233 -29.29 -28.50 41.20
C LEU A 233 -28.10 -27.91 40.43
N HIS A 234 -27.11 -27.32 41.11
CA HIS A 234 -25.91 -26.79 40.46
C HIS A 234 -25.03 -27.90 39.92
N LEU A 235 -24.92 -29.04 40.62
CA LEU A 235 -24.17 -30.20 40.14
C LEU A 235 -24.83 -30.83 38.90
N LEU A 236 -26.16 -30.98 38.91
CA LEU A 236 -26.91 -31.49 37.76
C LEU A 236 -26.81 -30.55 36.54
N GLU A 237 -26.90 -29.23 36.76
CA GLU A 237 -26.72 -28.24 35.70
C GLU A 237 -25.29 -28.26 35.14
N TYR A 238 -24.27 -28.39 36.00
CA TYR A 238 -22.87 -28.51 35.57
C TYR A 238 -22.66 -29.71 34.62
N GLN A 239 -23.19 -30.89 34.98
CA GLN A 239 -23.11 -32.09 34.14
C GLN A 239 -23.88 -31.94 32.82
N SER A 240 -25.04 -31.26 32.85
CA SER A 240 -25.83 -30.92 31.66
C SER A 240 -25.06 -29.99 30.72
N ILE A 241 -24.34 -28.99 31.26
CA ILE A 241 -23.49 -28.08 30.48
C ILE A 241 -22.31 -28.83 29.84
N ILE A 242 -21.63 -29.72 30.56
CA ILE A 242 -20.56 -30.57 29.98
C ILE A 242 -21.11 -31.36 28.80
N THR A 243 -22.25 -32.03 28.98
CA THR A 243 -22.91 -32.81 27.92
C THR A 243 -23.28 -31.93 26.71
N ALA A 244 -23.68 -30.68 26.93
CA ALA A 244 -23.99 -29.75 25.86
C ALA A 244 -22.75 -29.42 25.00
N PHE A 245 -21.59 -29.20 25.62
CA PHE A 245 -20.34 -28.99 24.88
C PHE A 245 -19.85 -30.24 24.14
N GLU A 246 -19.99 -31.43 24.74
CA GLU A 246 -19.64 -32.72 24.10
C GLU A 246 -20.46 -33.02 22.85
N ARG A 247 -21.71 -32.54 22.80
CA ARG A 247 -22.63 -32.78 21.68
C ARG A 247 -22.53 -31.74 20.56
N LEU A 248 -21.68 -30.71 20.72
CA LEU A 248 -21.49 -29.73 19.65
C LEU A 248 -20.96 -30.44 18.39
N PRO A 249 -21.52 -30.16 17.20
CA PRO A 249 -21.00 -30.67 15.92
C PRO A 249 -19.51 -30.39 15.75
N ALA A 250 -18.80 -31.23 14.99
CA ALA A 250 -17.33 -31.14 14.83
C ALA A 250 -16.88 -29.82 14.18
N GLN A 251 -15.61 -29.44 14.39
CA GLN A 251 -15.03 -28.18 13.87
C GLN A 251 -14.81 -28.18 12.35
N ASP A 252 -14.92 -29.33 11.69
CA ASP A 252 -14.80 -29.52 10.25
C ASP A 252 -16.14 -29.91 9.59
N GLU A 253 -17.25 -29.76 10.33
CA GLU A 253 -18.61 -29.96 9.82
C GLU A 253 -18.87 -29.11 8.56
N ARG A 254 -19.65 -29.67 7.64
CA ARG A 254 -19.98 -29.07 6.35
C ARG A 254 -21.47 -28.85 6.14
N ASP A 255 -22.31 -29.49 6.96
CA ASP A 255 -23.75 -29.31 6.90
C ASP A 255 -24.14 -27.92 7.48
N PRO A 256 -24.75 -27.03 6.68
CA PRO A 256 -25.14 -25.69 7.13
C PRO A 256 -26.07 -25.70 8.36
N ASP A 257 -26.96 -26.68 8.48
CA ASP A 257 -27.93 -26.75 9.58
C ASP A 257 -27.22 -27.11 10.89
N LEU A 258 -26.27 -28.05 10.85
CA LEU A 258 -25.45 -28.42 12.00
C LEU A 258 -24.46 -27.31 12.38
N ILE A 259 -23.92 -26.58 11.40
CA ILE A 259 -23.10 -25.39 11.67
C ILE A 259 -23.93 -24.31 12.37
N ALA A 260 -25.17 -24.07 11.91
CA ALA A 260 -26.07 -23.11 12.54
C ALA A 260 -26.48 -23.55 13.96
N GLU A 261 -26.76 -24.85 14.16
CA GLU A 261 -27.01 -25.43 15.47
C GLU A 261 -25.81 -25.24 16.40
N ARG A 262 -24.60 -25.63 15.98
CA ARG A 262 -23.36 -25.44 16.73
C ARG A 262 -23.21 -23.99 17.22
N ARG A 263 -23.41 -23.02 16.32
CA ARG A 263 -23.27 -21.58 16.63
C ARG A 263 -24.26 -21.12 17.69
N ARG A 264 -25.50 -21.61 17.67
CA ARG A 264 -26.51 -21.27 18.69
C ARG A 264 -26.22 -21.96 20.02
N GLU A 265 -25.99 -23.27 20.00
CA GLU A 265 -25.84 -24.08 21.20
C GLU A 265 -24.58 -23.72 22.00
N GLN A 266 -23.47 -23.38 21.32
CA GLN A 266 -22.26 -22.97 22.03
C GLN A 266 -22.46 -21.67 22.84
N ILE A 267 -23.22 -20.71 22.30
CA ILE A 267 -23.51 -19.44 22.99
C ILE A 267 -24.37 -19.71 24.22
N VAL A 268 -25.38 -20.57 24.07
CA VAL A 268 -26.28 -20.97 25.17
C VAL A 268 -25.48 -21.69 26.26
N ALA A 269 -24.64 -22.66 25.91
CA ALA A 269 -23.82 -23.42 26.85
C ALA A 269 -22.82 -22.54 27.61
N LYS A 270 -22.13 -21.60 26.92
CA LYS A 270 -21.23 -20.63 27.57
C LYS A 270 -21.98 -19.72 28.55
N ARG A 271 -23.16 -19.21 28.17
CA ARG A 271 -23.98 -18.37 29.05
C ARG A 271 -24.42 -19.12 30.30
N ARG A 272 -24.89 -20.36 30.13
CA ARG A 272 -25.27 -21.24 31.25
C ARG A 272 -24.08 -21.50 32.18
N LEU A 273 -22.88 -21.72 31.63
CA LEU A 273 -21.66 -21.89 32.42
C LEU A 273 -21.28 -20.63 33.21
N ALA A 274 -21.39 -19.45 32.59
CA ALA A 274 -21.15 -18.18 33.24
C ALA A 274 -22.12 -17.92 34.41
N GLU A 275 -23.43 -18.11 34.16
CA GLU A 275 -24.49 -17.98 35.15
C GLU A 275 -24.25 -18.95 36.34
N LEU A 276 -24.00 -20.23 36.04
CA LEU A 276 -23.73 -21.24 37.07
C LEU A 276 -22.48 -20.94 37.91
N ALA A 277 -21.39 -20.49 37.28
CA ALA A 277 -20.18 -20.11 37.99
C ALA A 277 -20.37 -18.86 38.86
N ALA A 278 -21.25 -17.94 38.48
CA ALA A 278 -21.60 -16.77 39.29
C ALA A 278 -22.49 -17.15 40.50
N GLU A 279 -23.38 -18.14 40.33
CA GLU A 279 -24.34 -18.57 41.35
C GLU A 279 -23.77 -19.58 42.35
N SER A 280 -22.82 -20.44 41.93
CA SER A 280 -22.25 -21.50 42.76
C SER A 280 -20.75 -21.27 43.06
N PRO A 281 -20.40 -20.87 44.30
CA PRO A 281 -19.00 -20.69 44.70
C PRO A 281 -18.14 -21.96 44.56
N GLU A 282 -18.77 -23.12 44.68
CA GLU A 282 -18.10 -24.42 44.65
C GLU A 282 -17.74 -24.82 43.23
N VAL A 283 -18.61 -24.51 42.25
CA VAL A 283 -18.31 -24.64 40.81
C VAL A 283 -17.20 -23.67 40.42
N ALA A 284 -17.33 -22.40 40.81
CA ALA A 284 -16.30 -21.39 40.52
C ALA A 284 -14.94 -21.78 41.10
N ARG A 285 -14.90 -22.30 42.33
CA ARG A 285 -13.68 -22.79 42.96
C ARG A 285 -13.08 -23.97 42.18
N GLY A 286 -13.90 -24.95 41.79
CA GLY A 286 -13.42 -26.13 41.04
C GLY A 286 -12.82 -25.77 39.68
N ILE A 287 -13.47 -24.86 38.94
CA ILE A 287 -12.92 -24.34 37.66
C ILE A 287 -11.59 -23.62 37.91
N ASN A 288 -11.54 -22.70 38.87
CA ASN A 288 -10.34 -21.91 39.14
C ASN A 288 -9.14 -22.76 39.60
N GLU A 289 -9.37 -23.79 40.41
CA GLU A 289 -8.31 -24.71 40.83
C GLU A 289 -7.83 -25.58 39.67
N THR A 290 -8.73 -26.00 38.78
CA THR A 290 -8.37 -26.74 37.56
C THR A 290 -7.54 -25.88 36.61
N VAL A 291 -7.93 -24.63 36.39
CA VAL A 291 -7.15 -23.68 35.59
C VAL A 291 -5.76 -23.47 36.18
N ARG A 292 -5.64 -23.36 37.52
CA ARG A 292 -4.33 -23.29 38.19
C ARG A 292 -3.50 -24.55 37.99
N ALA A 293 -4.11 -25.73 38.14
CA ALA A 293 -3.43 -27.01 37.99
C ALA A 293 -2.93 -27.24 36.55
N LEU A 294 -3.74 -26.89 35.54
CA LEU A 294 -3.34 -26.95 34.13
C LEU A 294 -2.20 -25.99 33.81
N ASN A 295 -2.20 -24.80 34.41
CA ASN A 295 -1.11 -23.83 34.27
C ASN A 295 0.22 -24.26 34.92
N GLY A 296 0.23 -25.37 35.65
CA GLY A 296 1.40 -25.92 36.34
C GLY A 296 1.86 -25.12 37.55
N ASP A 297 2.57 -25.79 38.47
CA ASP A 297 3.19 -25.16 39.63
C ASP A 297 4.72 -25.14 39.47
N ALA A 298 5.30 -23.96 39.25
CA ALA A 298 6.75 -23.79 39.09
C ALA A 298 7.56 -24.20 40.34
N THR A 299 6.91 -24.42 41.49
CA THR A 299 7.55 -24.88 42.73
C THR A 299 7.58 -26.40 42.86
N ASP A 300 6.77 -27.14 42.09
CA ASP A 300 6.77 -28.60 42.01
C ASP A 300 6.96 -29.05 40.54
N PRO A 301 8.16 -29.50 40.15
CA PRO A 301 8.44 -29.94 38.78
C PRO A 301 7.53 -31.05 38.26
N HIS A 302 7.01 -31.92 39.14
CA HIS A 302 6.09 -32.99 38.74
C HIS A 302 4.68 -32.46 38.49
N GLU A 303 4.21 -31.49 39.28
CA GLU A 303 2.94 -30.82 39.00
C GLU A 303 3.03 -29.89 37.78
N GLN A 304 4.17 -29.20 37.61
CA GLN A 304 4.47 -28.44 36.41
C GLN A 304 4.38 -29.33 35.16
N ALA A 305 5.14 -30.43 35.10
CA ALA A 305 5.14 -31.32 33.94
C ALA A 305 3.74 -31.83 33.59
N ARG A 306 2.97 -32.29 34.59
CA ARG A 306 1.60 -32.79 34.39
C ARG A 306 0.65 -31.72 33.85
N GLY A 307 0.70 -30.51 34.41
CA GLY A 307 -0.11 -29.39 33.93
C GLY A 307 0.22 -29.05 32.47
N LEU A 308 1.52 -28.97 32.15
CA LEU A 308 2.00 -28.65 30.80
C LEU A 308 1.64 -29.74 29.78
N ASP A 309 1.73 -31.03 30.13
CA ASP A 309 1.31 -32.13 29.25
C ASP A 309 -0.20 -32.07 28.94
N ALA A 310 -1.02 -31.68 29.92
CA ALA A 310 -2.46 -31.50 29.71
C ALA A 310 -2.77 -30.25 28.88
N LEU A 311 -2.01 -29.16 29.07
CA LEU A 311 -2.09 -27.99 28.19
C LEU A 311 -1.66 -28.32 26.76
N ASP A 312 -0.63 -29.16 26.57
CA ASP A 312 -0.22 -29.62 25.25
C ASP A 312 -1.35 -30.35 24.54
N ARG A 313 -1.98 -31.32 25.22
CA ARG A 313 -3.17 -32.02 24.70
C ARG A 313 -4.32 -31.07 24.38
N LEU A 314 -4.59 -30.09 25.24
CA LEU A 314 -5.63 -29.09 25.00
C LEU A 314 -5.29 -28.25 23.76
N LEU A 315 -4.07 -27.74 23.65
CA LEU A 315 -3.61 -26.91 22.52
C LEU A 315 -3.61 -27.69 21.20
N ASP A 316 -3.27 -28.98 21.23
CA ASP A 316 -3.34 -29.87 20.07
C ASP A 316 -4.78 -30.15 19.62
N ALA A 317 -5.79 -29.92 20.45
CA ALA A 317 -7.20 -30.07 20.08
C ALA A 317 -7.83 -28.79 19.48
N GLN A 318 -7.08 -27.69 19.38
CA GLN A 318 -7.61 -26.41 18.90
C GLN A 318 -7.67 -26.33 17.36
N SER A 319 -8.51 -25.41 16.86
CA SER A 319 -8.62 -25.07 15.43
C SER A 319 -7.38 -24.34 14.89
N PHE A 320 -6.40 -24.07 15.75
CA PHE A 320 -5.13 -23.45 15.41
C PHE A 320 -3.97 -24.23 16.01
N ARG A 321 -2.78 -24.00 15.46
CA ARG A 321 -1.51 -24.51 15.96
C ARG A 321 -0.55 -23.35 16.19
N LEU A 322 -0.04 -23.23 17.40
CA LEU A 322 0.96 -22.21 17.74
C LEU A 322 2.33 -22.61 17.23
N SER A 323 3.09 -21.63 16.78
CA SER A 323 4.47 -21.81 16.33
C SER A 323 5.30 -20.55 16.54
N SER A 324 6.62 -20.71 16.42
CA SER A 324 7.53 -19.57 16.42
C SER A 324 7.22 -18.63 15.26
N PHE A 325 7.40 -17.32 15.44
CA PHE A 325 7.30 -16.36 14.34
C PHE A 325 8.24 -16.70 13.16
N ARG A 326 9.34 -17.42 13.43
CA ARG A 326 10.34 -17.84 12.44
C ARG A 326 9.82 -18.93 11.47
N THR A 327 8.82 -19.70 11.86
CA THR A 327 8.22 -20.75 11.01
C THR A 327 7.23 -20.22 9.96
N ALA A 328 6.84 -18.94 10.06
CA ALA A 328 5.84 -18.33 9.18
C ALA A 328 6.21 -18.41 7.69
N GLY A 329 7.48 -18.17 7.35
CA GLY A 329 7.92 -18.13 5.96
C GLY A 329 7.76 -19.44 5.21
N GLU A 330 7.64 -20.58 5.89
CA GLU A 330 7.58 -21.91 5.27
C GLU A 330 6.21 -22.59 5.36
N GLU A 331 5.51 -22.41 6.49
CA GLU A 331 4.33 -23.23 6.82
C GLU A 331 3.01 -22.43 6.97
N ILE A 332 3.03 -21.10 6.90
CA ILE A 332 1.80 -20.32 7.10
C ILE A 332 0.74 -20.65 6.02
N ASN A 333 -0.50 -20.80 6.45
CA ASN A 333 -1.59 -21.30 5.61
C ASN A 333 -2.75 -20.32 5.46
N TYR A 334 -2.51 -19.02 5.66
CA TYR A 334 -3.42 -17.96 5.27
C TYR A 334 -2.65 -16.91 4.46
N ARG A 335 -3.32 -16.27 3.50
CA ARG A 335 -2.70 -15.20 2.71
C ARG A 335 -2.49 -13.98 3.59
N ARG A 336 -1.29 -13.41 3.52
CA ARG A 336 -0.89 -12.22 4.27
C ARG A 336 -0.86 -10.98 3.39
N PHE A 337 -0.84 -9.80 4.01
CA PHE A 337 -0.28 -8.61 3.35
C PHE A 337 1.26 -8.72 3.34
N PHE A 338 1.82 -8.88 2.15
CA PHE A 338 3.24 -9.17 1.95
C PHE A 338 3.72 -10.37 2.79
N ALA A 339 4.61 -10.12 3.75
CA ALA A 339 5.15 -11.12 4.67
C ALA A 339 4.89 -10.73 6.14
N ILE A 340 3.87 -9.90 6.40
CA ILE A 340 3.50 -9.46 7.75
C ILE A 340 2.47 -10.45 8.31
N ASN A 341 2.87 -11.23 9.32
CA ASN A 341 2.05 -12.30 9.88
C ASN A 341 0.76 -11.78 10.52
N ASP A 342 0.80 -10.56 11.06
CA ASP A 342 -0.30 -9.94 11.79
C ASP A 342 -1.37 -9.30 10.88
N LEU A 343 -1.23 -9.43 9.55
CA LEU A 343 -2.16 -8.89 8.56
C LEU A 343 -2.73 -10.00 7.69
N ALA A 344 -3.89 -10.54 8.06
CA ALA A 344 -4.58 -11.60 7.31
C ALA A 344 -5.43 -11.01 6.19
N ALA A 345 -5.35 -11.60 5.01
CA ALA A 345 -6.02 -11.08 3.84
C ALA A 345 -7.51 -11.46 3.78
N VAL A 346 -8.31 -10.51 3.32
CA VAL A 346 -9.78 -10.57 3.24
C VAL A 346 -10.22 -10.82 1.79
N ARG A 347 -11.32 -11.54 1.63
CA ARG A 347 -11.87 -11.99 0.34
C ARG A 347 -12.95 -11.05 -0.19
N GLN A 348 -12.52 -9.86 -0.63
CA GLN A 348 -13.42 -8.81 -1.14
C GLN A 348 -14.20 -9.21 -2.40
N GLU A 349 -13.81 -10.29 -3.08
CA GLU A 349 -14.59 -10.87 -4.18
C GLU A 349 -15.87 -11.59 -3.72
N VAL A 350 -16.02 -11.82 -2.42
CA VAL A 350 -17.23 -12.38 -1.82
C VAL A 350 -18.18 -11.21 -1.46
N PRO A 351 -19.40 -11.14 -2.02
CA PRO A 351 -20.31 -10.00 -1.83
C PRO A 351 -20.60 -9.66 -0.37
N GLU A 352 -20.80 -10.66 0.48
CA GLU A 352 -21.08 -10.48 1.92
C GLU A 352 -19.90 -9.84 2.65
N VAL A 353 -18.67 -10.17 2.23
CA VAL A 353 -17.44 -9.61 2.78
C VAL A 353 -17.30 -8.14 2.37
N PHE A 354 -17.52 -7.85 1.09
CA PHE A 354 -17.52 -6.48 0.58
C PHE A 354 -18.54 -5.61 1.31
N ALA A 355 -19.77 -6.10 1.44
CA ALA A 355 -20.86 -5.44 2.14
C ALA A 355 -20.50 -5.13 3.60
N ALA A 356 -20.03 -6.14 4.35
CA ALA A 356 -19.63 -5.98 5.74
C ALA A 356 -18.47 -5.00 5.92
N ALA A 357 -17.46 -5.06 5.05
CA ALA A 357 -16.27 -4.22 5.13
C ALA A 357 -16.54 -2.74 4.77
N HIS A 358 -17.57 -2.45 3.96
CA HIS A 358 -17.83 -1.10 3.44
C HIS A 358 -19.06 -0.42 4.06
N ALA A 359 -19.87 -1.09 4.87
CA ALA A 359 -21.12 -0.56 5.41
C ALA A 359 -20.97 0.80 6.11
N LEU A 360 -20.01 0.92 7.05
CA LEU A 360 -19.74 2.17 7.75
C LEU A 360 -19.27 3.27 6.78
N LEU A 361 -18.38 2.93 5.87
CA LEU A 361 -17.84 3.88 4.89
C LEU A 361 -18.93 4.42 3.95
N LEU A 362 -19.79 3.54 3.44
CA LEU A 362 -20.93 3.91 2.59
C LEU A 362 -21.93 4.81 3.33
N ARG A 363 -22.15 4.59 4.63
CA ARG A 363 -22.94 5.50 5.48
C ARG A 363 -22.29 6.89 5.59
N LEU A 364 -20.96 6.96 5.75
CA LEU A 364 -20.23 8.23 5.77
C LEU A 364 -20.25 8.94 4.41
N ILE A 365 -20.27 8.20 3.30
CA ILE A 365 -20.45 8.73 1.94
C ILE A 365 -21.88 9.27 1.78
N ALA A 366 -22.91 8.51 2.19
CA ALA A 366 -24.32 8.90 2.09
C ALA A 366 -24.62 10.21 2.84
N THR A 367 -23.97 10.43 3.98
CA THR A 367 -24.10 11.67 4.77
C THR A 367 -23.27 12.84 4.24
N GLY A 368 -22.44 12.62 3.21
CA GLY A 368 -21.50 13.61 2.68
C GLY A 368 -20.38 13.98 3.66
N ALA A 369 -20.10 13.11 4.65
CA ALA A 369 -18.94 13.26 5.53
C ALA A 369 -17.64 12.88 4.80
N VAL A 370 -17.71 11.85 3.96
CA VAL A 370 -16.62 11.40 3.07
C VAL A 370 -16.99 11.72 1.62
N THR A 371 -16.06 12.31 0.87
CA THR A 371 -16.31 12.77 -0.51
C THR A 371 -15.44 12.07 -1.56
N GLY A 372 -14.47 11.26 -1.12
CA GLY A 372 -13.64 10.45 -2.02
C GLY A 372 -12.81 9.43 -1.25
N LEU A 373 -12.27 8.44 -1.95
CA LEU A 373 -11.49 7.35 -1.38
C LEU A 373 -10.14 7.19 -2.06
N ARG A 374 -9.10 6.87 -1.27
CA ARG A 374 -7.85 6.29 -1.74
C ARG A 374 -7.86 4.81 -1.34
N ILE A 375 -7.72 3.92 -2.32
CA ILE A 375 -7.73 2.48 -2.08
C ILE A 375 -6.30 1.96 -1.90
N ASP A 376 -6.03 1.40 -0.73
CA ASP A 376 -4.78 0.74 -0.36
C ASP A 376 -4.61 -0.60 -1.07
N HIS A 377 -3.41 -0.85 -1.58
CA HIS A 377 -2.97 -2.14 -2.11
C HIS A 377 -4.01 -2.92 -2.97
N PRO A 378 -4.59 -2.31 -4.02
CA PRO A 378 -5.53 -2.98 -4.91
C PRO A 378 -4.90 -4.17 -5.65
N ASP A 379 -3.57 -4.18 -5.83
CA ASP A 379 -2.85 -5.28 -6.45
C ASP A 379 -2.83 -6.56 -5.58
N GLY A 380 -3.31 -6.52 -4.33
CA GLY A 380 -3.55 -7.71 -3.50
C GLY A 380 -4.93 -8.35 -3.70
N LEU A 381 -5.88 -7.62 -4.31
CA LEU A 381 -7.25 -8.09 -4.49
C LEU A 381 -7.34 -9.22 -5.52
N TRP A 382 -8.35 -10.07 -5.36
CA TRP A 382 -8.64 -11.15 -6.31
C TRP A 382 -9.00 -10.58 -7.69
N ASN A 383 -10.07 -9.76 -7.75
CA ASN A 383 -10.57 -9.08 -8.95
C ASN A 383 -10.67 -7.56 -8.71
N PRO A 384 -9.58 -6.79 -8.91
CA PRO A 384 -9.59 -5.34 -8.68
C PRO A 384 -10.62 -4.59 -9.53
N ALA A 385 -10.78 -4.96 -10.81
CA ALA A 385 -11.74 -4.33 -11.71
C ALA A 385 -13.18 -4.52 -11.23
N GLY A 386 -13.54 -5.75 -10.81
CA GLY A 386 -14.82 -6.05 -10.16
C GLY A 386 -15.03 -5.20 -8.91
N TYR A 387 -14.06 -5.21 -8.00
CA TYR A 387 -14.11 -4.42 -6.75
C TYR A 387 -14.39 -2.93 -7.00
N PHE A 388 -13.72 -2.29 -7.97
CA PHE A 388 -13.96 -0.87 -8.26
C PHE A 388 -15.33 -0.60 -8.86
N ARG A 389 -15.86 -1.51 -9.69
CA ARG A 389 -17.22 -1.40 -10.21
C ARG A 389 -18.25 -1.49 -9.08
N ASP A 390 -18.09 -2.45 -8.18
CA ASP A 390 -19.00 -2.64 -7.05
C ASP A 390 -18.92 -1.47 -6.06
N LEU A 391 -17.73 -0.93 -5.82
CA LEU A 391 -17.53 0.29 -5.03
C LEU A 391 -18.27 1.49 -5.62
N GLN A 392 -18.16 1.73 -6.93
CA GLN A 392 -18.84 2.86 -7.57
C GLN A 392 -20.37 2.66 -7.61
N ARG A 393 -20.85 1.43 -7.80
CA ARG A 393 -22.29 1.09 -7.73
C ARG A 393 -22.84 1.34 -6.32
N ALA A 394 -22.16 0.83 -5.30
CA ALA A 394 -22.55 1.02 -3.91
C ALA A 394 -22.51 2.50 -3.51
N ALA A 395 -21.49 3.25 -3.93
CA ALA A 395 -21.41 4.69 -3.70
C ALA A 395 -22.56 5.46 -4.38
N ARG A 396 -22.93 5.08 -5.62
CA ARG A 396 -24.09 5.67 -6.32
C ARG A 396 -25.38 5.47 -5.54
N LEU A 397 -25.61 4.26 -5.04
CA LEU A 397 -26.78 3.93 -4.22
C LEU A 397 -26.77 4.72 -2.90
N ALA A 398 -25.60 4.84 -2.25
CA ALA A 398 -25.46 5.63 -1.03
C ALA A 398 -25.76 7.12 -1.24
N LEU A 399 -25.36 7.70 -2.39
CA LEU A 399 -25.52 9.12 -2.70
C LEU A 399 -26.90 9.50 -3.27
N HIS A 400 -27.55 8.57 -3.99
CA HIS A 400 -28.77 8.87 -4.78
C HIS A 400 -29.93 7.91 -4.55
N GLY A 401 -29.74 6.85 -3.75
CA GLY A 401 -30.78 5.90 -3.38
C GLY A 401 -31.69 6.41 -2.25
N PRO A 402 -32.75 5.64 -1.91
CA PRO A 402 -33.55 5.92 -0.72
C PRO A 402 -32.67 5.87 0.56
N PRO A 403 -32.99 6.64 1.60
CA PRO A 403 -32.15 6.75 2.80
C PRO A 403 -31.93 5.37 3.45
N ILE A 404 -30.66 4.97 3.58
CA ILE A 404 -30.25 3.73 4.26
C ILE A 404 -30.59 3.88 5.75
N PRO A 405 -31.39 2.98 6.35
CA PRO A 405 -31.73 3.06 7.78
C PRO A 405 -30.47 2.89 8.64
N ASN A 406 -30.44 3.57 9.79
CA ASN A 406 -29.33 3.56 10.73
C ASN A 406 -29.18 2.17 11.39
N PRO A 407 -28.12 1.37 11.12
CA PRO A 407 -27.90 0.17 11.91
C PRO A 407 -27.36 0.58 13.28
N SER A 408 -28.05 0.17 14.35
CA SER A 408 -27.58 0.37 15.72
C SER A 408 -26.20 -0.28 15.92
N PRO A 409 -25.25 0.33 16.67
CA PRO A 409 -23.92 -0.21 16.98
C PRO A 409 -23.90 -1.57 17.71
N HIS A 410 -25.07 -2.14 18.02
CA HIS A 410 -25.22 -3.38 18.79
C HIS A 410 -25.79 -4.58 18.01
N ALA A 411 -26.02 -4.47 16.69
CA ALA A 411 -26.76 -5.49 15.95
C ALA A 411 -25.99 -6.80 15.64
N TRP A 412 -24.66 -6.83 15.80
CA TRP A 412 -23.85 -8.06 15.62
C TRP A 412 -23.33 -8.65 16.93
N GLY A 413 -23.80 -8.14 18.08
CA GLY A 413 -23.22 -8.45 19.39
C GLY A 413 -24.26 -8.51 20.50
N ALA A 414 -25.26 -9.39 20.39
CA ALA A 414 -25.96 -10.04 21.50
C ALA A 414 -27.10 -10.89 20.93
N GLY A 415 -27.23 -12.14 21.40
CA GLY A 415 -28.14 -13.14 20.85
C GLY A 415 -29.54 -12.62 20.50
N HIS A 416 -29.94 -12.82 19.24
CA HIS A 416 -31.33 -12.77 18.83
C HIS A 416 -31.84 -14.20 18.63
N LYS A 417 -33.00 -14.48 19.25
CA LYS A 417 -33.74 -15.74 19.07
C LYS A 417 -34.14 -15.85 17.61
N ALA A 418 -33.79 -16.97 16.98
CA ALA A 418 -34.36 -17.34 15.69
C ALA A 418 -35.90 -17.38 15.80
N PRO A 419 -36.65 -16.90 14.78
CA PRO A 419 -38.10 -17.06 14.78
C PRO A 419 -38.45 -18.54 14.64
N SER A 420 -39.37 -19.02 15.48
CA SER A 420 -39.88 -20.39 15.40
C SER A 420 -40.66 -20.59 14.08
N PRO A 421 -40.50 -21.72 13.38
CA PRO A 421 -41.24 -21.99 12.16
C PRO A 421 -42.69 -22.36 12.51
N GLY A 422 -43.60 -21.39 12.46
CA GLY A 422 -45.04 -21.68 12.51
C GLY A 422 -45.94 -20.56 13.05
N SER A 423 -46.25 -19.57 12.21
CA SER A 423 -47.59 -18.94 12.20
C SER A 423 -47.77 -18.07 10.96
N MET A 424 -48.48 -18.59 9.95
CA MET A 424 -49.20 -17.72 9.02
C MET A 424 -50.35 -17.07 9.81
N GLY A 425 -50.35 -15.74 9.92
CA GLY A 425 -51.41 -15.01 10.62
C GLY A 425 -51.15 -13.51 10.68
N GLU A 426 -51.88 -12.80 9.82
CA GLU A 426 -52.16 -11.36 9.73
C GLU A 426 -51.68 -10.39 10.84
N GLY A 427 -51.00 -9.33 10.40
CA GLY A 427 -51.19 -7.96 10.89
C GLY A 427 -50.48 -7.54 12.18
N GLY A 428 -49.30 -6.90 12.06
CA GLY A 428 -48.69 -6.11 13.13
C GLY A 428 -47.32 -5.57 12.72
N GLY A 429 -47.17 -4.24 12.68
CA GLY A 429 -45.91 -3.58 12.30
C GLY A 429 -44.79 -3.89 13.28
N GLY A 430 -43.78 -4.64 12.81
CA GLY A 430 -42.49 -4.82 13.46
C GLY A 430 -41.44 -3.99 12.72
N GLU A 431 -40.57 -3.31 13.48
CA GLU A 431 -39.42 -2.55 13.00
C GLU A 431 -38.52 -3.48 12.15
N GLY A 432 -38.49 -3.23 10.84
CA GLY A 432 -37.76 -4.04 9.88
C GLY A 432 -36.26 -3.76 9.90
N GLU A 433 -35.48 -4.83 9.81
CA GLU A 433 -34.06 -4.87 9.47
C GLU A 433 -33.73 -3.89 8.32
N PRO A 434 -32.57 -3.21 8.32
CA PRO A 434 -31.99 -2.73 7.07
C PRO A 434 -31.34 -3.92 6.38
N ASP A 435 -32.18 -4.79 5.80
CA ASP A 435 -31.71 -5.73 4.80
C ASP A 435 -31.43 -4.86 3.55
N ILE A 436 -30.17 -4.52 3.32
CA ILE A 436 -29.78 -4.12 1.97
C ILE A 436 -29.98 -5.40 1.18
N ASP A 437 -31.11 -5.49 0.48
CA ASP A 437 -31.40 -6.62 -0.39
C ASP A 437 -30.35 -6.64 -1.50
N TRP A 438 -29.28 -7.41 -1.29
CA TRP A 438 -28.16 -7.51 -2.21
C TRP A 438 -28.57 -8.24 -3.51
N GLU A 439 -29.72 -8.94 -3.54
CA GLU A 439 -30.32 -9.43 -4.78
C GLU A 439 -30.99 -8.29 -5.58
N GLN A 440 -31.38 -7.18 -4.95
CA GLN A 440 -31.82 -5.94 -5.62
C GLN A 440 -30.68 -5.06 -6.14
N ILE A 441 -29.41 -5.47 -5.97
CA ILE A 441 -28.24 -4.73 -6.48
C ILE A 441 -28.01 -4.94 -8.00
N ASP A 442 -28.95 -5.56 -8.71
CA ASP A 442 -28.94 -5.69 -10.17
C ASP A 442 -30.34 -5.36 -10.77
N PRO A 443 -30.54 -4.67 -11.92
CA PRO A 443 -29.65 -4.02 -12.85
C PRO A 443 -30.10 -2.55 -13.14
N ALA A 444 -30.18 -1.67 -12.13
CA ALA A 444 -30.45 -0.24 -12.41
C ALA A 444 -29.28 0.46 -13.15
N LEU A 445 -28.16 -0.27 -13.34
CA LEU A 445 -27.06 -0.04 -14.27
C LEU A 445 -26.91 -1.17 -15.30
N GLY A 446 -27.97 -1.95 -15.54
CA GLY A 446 -28.07 -2.86 -16.67
C GLY A 446 -27.93 -2.10 -17.97
N ASP A 447 -27.07 -2.61 -18.85
CA ASP A 447 -26.82 -2.18 -20.22
C ASP A 447 -26.34 -0.73 -20.44
N SER A 448 -26.13 0.06 -19.38
CA SER A 448 -25.72 1.47 -19.46
C SER A 448 -24.52 1.82 -18.57
N TRP A 449 -23.73 0.82 -18.17
CA TRP A 449 -22.33 1.11 -17.86
C TRP A 449 -21.68 1.60 -19.16
N PRO A 450 -20.92 2.70 -19.14
CA PRO A 450 -20.16 3.11 -20.30
C PRO A 450 -19.46 1.97 -21.01
N GLY A 451 -19.79 1.77 -22.28
CA GLY A 451 -19.20 0.72 -23.09
C GLY A 451 -17.67 0.80 -23.10
N GLN A 452 -17.03 -0.32 -23.41
CA GLN A 452 -15.58 -0.49 -23.55
C GLN A 452 -14.90 0.47 -24.57
N SER A 453 -15.64 1.41 -25.17
CA SER A 453 -15.16 2.45 -26.08
C SER A 453 -14.76 3.76 -25.39
N ASP A 454 -15.06 3.94 -24.11
CA ASP A 454 -14.71 5.17 -23.39
C ASP A 454 -13.23 5.18 -23.00
N ASP A 455 -12.54 6.29 -23.26
CA ASP A 455 -11.20 6.50 -22.70
C ASP A 455 -11.28 6.68 -21.17
N GLY A 456 -10.18 6.42 -20.46
CA GLY A 456 -10.15 6.47 -18.98
C GLY A 456 -10.66 7.80 -18.41
N ALA A 457 -10.48 8.91 -19.15
CA ALA A 457 -10.99 10.23 -18.78
C ALA A 457 -12.52 10.32 -18.93
N GLY A 458 -13.09 9.84 -20.04
CA GLY A 458 -14.54 9.78 -20.24
C GLY A 458 -15.26 8.90 -19.23
N LEU A 459 -14.64 7.78 -18.80
CA LEU A 459 -15.14 6.97 -17.68
C LEU A 459 -15.13 7.76 -16.37
N ALA A 460 -13.96 8.27 -15.98
CA ALA A 460 -13.77 8.97 -14.70
C ALA A 460 -14.73 10.17 -14.52
N ALA A 461 -14.99 10.93 -15.58
CA ALA A 461 -15.90 12.09 -15.53
C ALA A 461 -17.35 11.76 -15.13
N ARG A 462 -17.79 10.50 -15.26
CA ARG A 462 -19.16 10.06 -14.95
C ARG A 462 -19.26 9.25 -13.66
N LEU A 463 -18.14 9.03 -12.96
CA LEU A 463 -18.14 8.28 -11.72
C LEU A 463 -18.76 9.11 -10.58
N PRO A 464 -19.60 8.49 -9.73
CA PRO A 464 -20.27 9.20 -8.64
C PRO A 464 -19.34 9.57 -7.48
N LEU A 465 -18.25 8.82 -7.27
CA LEU A 465 -17.31 9.00 -6.18
C LEU A 465 -15.89 9.19 -6.72
N TYR A 466 -15.18 10.20 -6.21
CA TYR A 466 -13.75 10.38 -6.49
C TYR A 466 -12.95 9.25 -5.84
N VAL A 467 -12.31 8.41 -6.66
CA VAL A 467 -11.55 7.23 -6.20
C VAL A 467 -10.19 7.23 -6.88
N VAL A 468 -9.12 7.16 -6.09
CA VAL A 468 -7.74 6.97 -6.57
C VAL A 468 -7.12 5.74 -5.93
N VAL A 469 -6.10 5.17 -6.56
CA VAL A 469 -5.57 3.87 -6.16
C VAL A 469 -4.07 3.90 -5.91
N GLU A 470 -3.63 3.21 -4.86
CA GLU A 470 -2.21 2.95 -4.64
C GLU A 470 -1.73 1.84 -5.58
N LYS A 471 -1.42 2.19 -6.83
CA LYS A 471 -0.90 1.24 -7.81
C LYS A 471 0.44 1.72 -8.32
N ILE A 472 1.45 0.85 -8.24
CA ILE A 472 2.80 1.16 -8.72
C ILE A 472 2.92 0.79 -10.20
N LEU A 473 3.25 1.76 -11.05
CA LEU A 473 3.43 1.57 -12.49
C LEU A 473 4.92 1.53 -12.86
N GLU A 474 5.37 0.40 -13.39
CA GLU A 474 6.70 0.24 -13.96
C GLU A 474 6.89 1.14 -15.20
N PRO A 475 8.14 1.48 -15.59
CA PRO A 475 8.38 2.25 -16.80
C PRO A 475 7.71 1.67 -18.05
N GLY A 476 6.82 2.44 -18.66
CA GLY A 476 6.05 2.04 -19.84
C GLY A 476 4.80 1.19 -19.56
N GLU A 477 4.49 0.94 -18.29
CA GLU A 477 3.21 0.36 -17.86
C GLU A 477 2.11 1.43 -17.83
N ALA A 478 0.88 1.05 -18.19
CA ALA A 478 -0.29 1.91 -18.09
C ALA A 478 -1.28 1.32 -17.08
N LEU A 479 -2.04 2.18 -16.40
CA LEU A 479 -3.18 1.74 -15.58
C LEU A 479 -4.23 1.08 -16.48
N PRO A 480 -4.87 -0.04 -16.08
CA PRO A 480 -5.99 -0.61 -16.85
C PRO A 480 -7.12 0.42 -17.04
N ASN A 481 -7.64 0.56 -18.26
CA ASN A 481 -8.63 1.58 -18.61
C ASN A 481 -10.05 1.23 -18.13
N ASP A 482 -10.30 -0.03 -17.80
CA ASP A 482 -11.57 -0.57 -17.31
C ASP A 482 -11.75 -0.41 -15.80
N TRP A 483 -10.73 0.08 -15.09
CA TRP A 483 -10.82 0.39 -13.67
C TRP A 483 -11.68 1.64 -13.45
N ALA A 484 -12.74 1.50 -12.65
CA ALA A 484 -13.68 2.57 -12.33
C ALA A 484 -13.12 3.57 -11.29
N VAL A 485 -12.00 4.21 -11.65
CA VAL A 485 -11.18 5.10 -10.79
C VAL A 485 -10.74 6.35 -11.57
N HIS A 486 -10.17 7.32 -10.85
CA HIS A 486 -9.70 8.60 -11.40
C HIS A 486 -8.18 8.62 -11.68
N GLY A 487 -7.48 7.54 -11.35
CA GLY A 487 -6.05 7.36 -11.56
C GLY A 487 -5.33 6.87 -10.31
N THR A 488 -4.00 6.98 -10.30
CA THR A 488 -3.17 6.50 -9.19
C THR A 488 -2.93 7.59 -8.12
N VAL A 489 -2.16 7.25 -7.09
CA VAL A 489 -1.61 8.20 -6.10
C VAL A 489 -0.37 8.99 -6.60
N GLY A 490 0.15 8.68 -7.79
CA GLY A 490 1.11 9.52 -8.52
C GLY A 490 2.60 9.16 -8.41
N TYR A 491 2.98 7.94 -8.05
CA TYR A 491 4.40 7.56 -7.91
C TYR A 491 5.17 7.67 -9.23
N GLU A 492 4.51 7.44 -10.36
CA GLU A 492 5.06 7.66 -11.70
C GLU A 492 5.43 9.13 -11.95
N PHE A 493 4.65 10.08 -11.41
CA PHE A 493 4.99 11.51 -11.47
C PHE A 493 6.24 11.82 -10.63
N ALA A 494 6.33 11.26 -9.41
CA ALA A 494 7.49 11.42 -8.53
C ALA A 494 8.78 10.89 -9.20
N ARG A 495 8.71 9.72 -9.84
CA ARG A 495 9.83 9.11 -10.60
C ARG A 495 10.33 10.03 -11.70
N VAL A 496 9.43 10.42 -12.61
CA VAL A 496 9.78 11.22 -13.81
C VAL A 496 10.33 12.57 -13.40
N THR A 497 9.66 13.22 -12.44
CA THR A 497 10.04 14.54 -11.94
C THR A 497 11.39 14.49 -11.23
N THR A 498 11.68 13.47 -10.42
CA THR A 498 13.02 13.31 -9.82
C THR A 498 14.10 13.08 -10.90
N GLY A 499 13.82 12.21 -11.87
CA GLY A 499 14.76 11.90 -12.95
C GLY A 499 15.07 13.08 -13.86
N LEU A 500 14.18 14.07 -13.97
CA LEU A 500 14.39 15.30 -14.75
C LEU A 500 15.60 16.11 -14.25
N PHE A 501 15.94 16.00 -12.97
CA PHE A 501 17.06 16.67 -12.31
C PHE A 501 18.31 15.78 -12.18
N VAL A 502 18.29 14.60 -12.79
CA VAL A 502 19.46 13.74 -12.92
C VAL A 502 20.08 13.95 -14.30
N ASP A 503 21.38 14.23 -14.32
CA ASP A 503 22.14 14.40 -15.55
C ASP A 503 22.49 13.04 -16.18
N GLY A 504 21.64 12.61 -17.12
CA GLY A 504 21.80 11.36 -17.86
C GLY A 504 23.14 11.21 -18.58
N ALA A 505 23.80 12.33 -18.96
CA ALA A 505 25.10 12.29 -19.65
C ALA A 505 26.22 11.69 -18.78
N HIS A 506 26.03 11.67 -17.46
CA HIS A 506 27.02 11.19 -16.51
C HIS A 506 26.77 9.75 -16.00
N GLN A 507 25.82 9.01 -16.59
CA GLN A 507 25.54 7.63 -16.21
C GLN A 507 26.82 6.76 -16.14
N ARG A 508 27.63 6.78 -17.21
CA ARG A 508 28.87 5.99 -17.28
C ARG A 508 29.85 6.33 -16.14
N ALA A 509 29.94 7.60 -15.76
CA ALA A 509 30.82 8.02 -14.67
C ALA A 509 30.37 7.48 -13.31
N PHE A 510 29.06 7.34 -13.11
CA PHE A 510 28.46 6.70 -11.94
C PHE A 510 28.62 5.18 -11.97
N ASP A 511 28.43 4.54 -13.12
CA ASP A 511 28.66 3.10 -13.30
C ASP A 511 30.10 2.71 -12.96
N ASP A 512 31.07 3.48 -13.47
CA ASP A 512 32.50 3.28 -13.19
C ASP A 512 32.87 3.53 -11.72
N LEU A 513 32.20 4.47 -11.06
CA LEU A 513 32.40 4.73 -9.63
C LEU A 513 31.83 3.58 -8.80
N TYR A 514 30.57 3.24 -9.04
CA TYR A 514 29.84 2.24 -8.29
C TYR A 514 30.48 0.84 -8.44
N THR A 515 30.93 0.48 -9.64
CA THR A 515 31.69 -0.75 -9.90
C THR A 515 32.97 -0.82 -9.04
N ARG A 516 33.69 0.30 -8.88
CA ARG A 516 34.92 0.33 -8.05
C ARG A 516 34.63 0.22 -6.54
N ILE A 517 33.50 0.74 -6.10
CA ILE A 517 33.06 0.64 -4.71
C ILE A 517 32.73 -0.81 -4.37
N GLY A 518 31.98 -1.49 -5.25
CA GLY A 518 31.54 -2.86 -5.06
C GLY A 518 32.53 -3.97 -5.43
N GLY A 519 33.57 -3.69 -6.22
CA GLY A 519 34.47 -4.70 -6.76
C GLY A 519 33.89 -5.42 -8.00
N GLU A 520 34.59 -6.43 -8.52
CA GLU A 520 34.17 -7.17 -9.73
C GLU A 520 32.78 -7.82 -9.60
N GLY A 521 32.40 -8.24 -8.39
CA GLY A 521 31.09 -8.85 -8.09
C GLY A 521 29.89 -7.90 -8.11
N ARG A 522 30.06 -6.59 -8.36
CA ARG A 522 28.94 -5.62 -8.48
C ARG A 522 28.84 -4.93 -9.84
N ARG A 523 29.39 -5.54 -10.90
CA ARG A 523 29.15 -5.11 -12.29
C ARG A 523 27.73 -5.38 -12.81
N HIS A 524 26.86 -5.95 -11.98
CA HIS A 524 25.54 -6.39 -12.41
C HIS A 524 24.60 -5.19 -12.65
N PRO A 525 23.84 -5.20 -13.76
CA PRO A 525 22.78 -4.22 -13.99
C PRO A 525 21.70 -4.34 -12.93
N PHE A 526 20.94 -3.27 -12.69
CA PHE A 526 19.87 -3.27 -11.68
C PHE A 526 18.89 -4.44 -11.83
N ALA A 527 18.49 -4.78 -13.06
CA ALA A 527 17.60 -5.91 -13.32
C ALA A 527 18.10 -7.25 -12.76
N ALA A 528 19.42 -7.48 -12.74
CA ALA A 528 20.00 -8.68 -12.13
C ALA A 528 19.93 -8.63 -10.60
N VAL A 529 20.20 -7.47 -9.99
CA VAL A 529 20.06 -7.27 -8.53
C VAL A 529 18.61 -7.42 -8.09
N ALA A 530 17.67 -6.87 -8.86
CA ALA A 530 16.23 -7.00 -8.63
C ALA A 530 15.78 -8.47 -8.72
N TYR A 531 16.21 -9.19 -9.75
CA TYR A 531 15.94 -10.63 -9.88
C TYR A 531 16.47 -11.40 -8.67
N GLU A 532 17.73 -11.19 -8.27
CA GLU A 532 18.35 -11.90 -7.14
C GLU A 532 17.62 -11.59 -5.82
N ALA A 533 17.20 -10.35 -5.62
CA ALA A 533 16.47 -9.95 -4.43
C ALA A 533 15.05 -10.56 -4.38
N LYS A 534 14.32 -10.57 -5.51
CA LYS A 534 13.03 -11.28 -5.64
C LYS A 534 13.18 -12.78 -5.35
N ASP A 535 14.24 -13.39 -5.87
CA ASP A 535 14.54 -14.80 -5.69
C ASP A 535 14.92 -15.15 -4.24
N VAL A 536 15.58 -14.23 -3.52
CA VAL A 536 15.76 -14.36 -2.05
C VAL A 536 14.42 -14.29 -1.33
N MET A 537 13.54 -13.33 -1.64
CA MET A 537 12.22 -13.22 -0.99
C MET A 537 11.36 -14.47 -1.19
N LEU A 538 11.35 -15.03 -2.40
CA LEU A 538 10.62 -16.27 -2.73
C LEU A 538 11.14 -17.50 -1.98
N ARG A 539 12.38 -17.48 -1.49
CA ARG A 539 12.99 -18.56 -0.71
C ARG A 539 12.91 -18.36 0.79
N THR A 540 12.60 -17.16 1.26
CA THR A 540 12.59 -16.82 2.69
C THR A 540 11.19 -16.35 3.12
N ALA A 541 10.87 -15.08 2.92
CA ALA A 541 9.68 -14.45 3.46
C ALA A 541 8.36 -14.95 2.82
N LEU A 542 8.41 -15.38 1.56
CA LEU A 542 7.25 -15.77 0.74
C LEU A 542 7.30 -17.24 0.28
N ALA A 543 8.05 -18.10 0.98
CA ALA A 543 8.23 -19.50 0.57
C ALA A 543 6.94 -20.33 0.76
N SER A 544 6.13 -20.03 1.77
CA SER A 544 4.80 -20.59 2.01
C SER A 544 3.84 -20.38 0.84
N GLU A 545 3.68 -19.14 0.38
CA GLU A 545 2.81 -18.78 -0.74
C GLU A 545 3.29 -19.42 -2.05
N MET A 546 4.61 -19.49 -2.23
CA MET A 546 5.24 -20.22 -3.33
C MET A 546 4.89 -21.73 -3.25
N ASN A 547 4.99 -22.36 -2.08
CA ASN A 547 4.61 -23.76 -1.91
C ASN A 547 3.12 -24.02 -2.23
N VAL A 548 2.22 -23.10 -1.84
CA VAL A 548 0.78 -23.19 -2.18
C VAL A 548 0.57 -23.20 -3.70
N LEU A 549 1.19 -22.26 -4.43
CA LEU A 549 1.06 -22.20 -5.88
C LEU A 549 1.70 -23.41 -6.59
N ALA A 550 2.89 -23.86 -6.16
CA ALA A 550 3.55 -25.03 -6.77
C ALA A 550 2.65 -26.27 -6.71
N ARG A 551 1.87 -26.43 -5.64
CA ARG A 551 0.95 -27.55 -5.47
C ARG A 551 -0.32 -27.41 -6.28
N ALA A 552 -0.85 -26.20 -6.39
CA ALA A 552 -1.94 -25.92 -7.31
C ALA A 552 -1.52 -26.23 -8.76
N LEU A 553 -0.32 -25.82 -9.17
CA LEU A 553 0.23 -26.14 -10.48
C LEU A 553 0.43 -27.66 -10.68
N ASN A 554 0.88 -28.38 -9.63
CA ASN A 554 1.01 -29.83 -9.68
C ASN A 554 -0.34 -30.53 -9.85
N ARG A 555 -1.41 -30.07 -9.19
CA ARG A 555 -2.75 -30.64 -9.41
C ARG A 555 -3.21 -30.45 -10.86
N ILE A 556 -2.96 -29.28 -11.44
CA ILE A 556 -3.24 -29.01 -12.86
C ILE A 556 -2.40 -29.92 -13.76
N SER A 557 -1.12 -30.17 -13.43
CA SER A 557 -0.26 -31.02 -14.26
C SER A 557 -0.70 -32.49 -14.23
N GLU A 558 -1.19 -32.99 -13.09
CA GLU A 558 -1.69 -34.37 -12.90
C GLU A 558 -2.97 -34.67 -13.70
N GLN A 559 -3.75 -33.65 -14.05
CA GLN A 559 -5.00 -33.80 -14.81
C GLN A 559 -4.78 -34.24 -16.26
N ASN A 560 -3.60 -33.96 -16.85
CA ASN A 560 -3.30 -34.30 -18.24
C ASN A 560 -2.10 -35.27 -18.34
N ARG A 561 -2.30 -36.37 -19.08
CA ARG A 561 -1.29 -37.40 -19.35
C ARG A 561 0.02 -36.88 -19.98
N ARG A 562 0.01 -35.72 -20.62
CA ARG A 562 1.19 -35.07 -21.23
C ARG A 562 2.01 -34.27 -20.23
N THR A 563 1.42 -33.87 -19.11
CA THR A 563 2.04 -32.96 -18.12
C THR A 563 2.24 -33.63 -16.76
N ARG A 564 1.62 -34.79 -16.50
CA ARG A 564 1.70 -35.52 -15.22
C ARG A 564 3.10 -36.00 -14.82
N ASP A 565 4.04 -36.07 -15.76
CA ASP A 565 5.41 -36.49 -15.46
C ASP A 565 6.27 -35.33 -14.91
N PHE A 566 5.75 -34.09 -14.88
CA PHE A 566 6.43 -32.97 -14.23
C PHE A 566 6.46 -33.16 -12.71
N THR A 567 7.67 -33.22 -12.16
CA THR A 567 7.83 -33.29 -10.70
C THR A 567 7.46 -31.97 -10.03
N LEU A 568 6.94 -32.03 -8.80
CA LEU A 568 6.68 -30.84 -7.97
C LEU A 568 7.93 -29.93 -7.84
N SER A 569 9.13 -30.51 -7.77
CA SER A 569 10.37 -29.73 -7.71
C SER A 569 10.64 -28.96 -9.01
N ALA A 570 10.39 -29.56 -10.18
CA ALA A 570 10.54 -28.89 -11.47
C ALA A 570 9.53 -27.74 -11.61
N LEU A 571 8.26 -27.98 -11.25
CA LEU A 571 7.19 -26.98 -11.26
C LEU A 571 7.49 -25.82 -10.31
N ARG A 572 7.91 -26.11 -9.07
CA ARG A 572 8.29 -25.08 -8.09
C ARG A 572 9.45 -24.22 -8.59
N ASN A 573 10.48 -24.84 -9.16
CA ASN A 573 11.61 -24.10 -9.72
C ASN A 573 11.17 -23.24 -10.90
N ALA A 574 10.42 -23.79 -11.86
CA ALA A 574 9.94 -23.03 -13.01
C ALA A 574 9.11 -21.81 -12.60
N LEU A 575 8.21 -22.00 -11.63
CA LEU A 575 7.37 -20.95 -11.09
C LEU A 575 8.20 -19.85 -10.39
N ARG A 576 9.16 -20.22 -9.54
CA ARG A 576 10.09 -19.28 -8.90
C ARG A 576 10.86 -18.44 -9.93
N GLU A 577 11.41 -19.09 -10.95
CA GLU A 577 12.19 -18.44 -12.01
C GLU A 577 11.34 -17.46 -12.83
N VAL A 578 10.08 -17.82 -13.14
CA VAL A 578 9.14 -16.94 -13.85
C VAL A 578 8.71 -15.75 -12.97
N ILE A 579 8.39 -15.97 -11.69
CA ILE A 579 8.00 -14.87 -10.78
C ILE A 579 9.18 -13.91 -10.56
N ALA A 580 10.40 -14.42 -10.33
CA ALA A 580 11.58 -13.57 -10.18
C ALA A 580 11.90 -12.76 -11.44
N ALA A 581 11.57 -13.30 -12.62
CA ALA A 581 11.70 -12.64 -13.92
C ALA A 581 10.54 -11.70 -14.27
N PHE A 582 9.49 -11.63 -13.45
CA PHE A 582 8.27 -10.89 -13.81
C PHE A 582 8.53 -9.38 -13.88
N PRO A 583 8.15 -8.71 -14.98
CA PRO A 583 8.56 -7.32 -15.25
C PRO A 583 7.63 -6.25 -14.70
N VAL A 584 6.48 -6.63 -14.13
CA VAL A 584 5.46 -5.74 -13.55
C VAL A 584 5.01 -6.27 -12.20
N TYR A 585 4.28 -5.47 -11.41
CA TYR A 585 3.76 -5.93 -10.11
C TYR A 585 2.84 -7.14 -10.29
N ARG A 586 1.88 -7.08 -11.23
CA ARG A 586 1.01 -8.21 -11.59
C ARG A 586 0.37 -8.00 -12.95
N THR A 587 -0.28 -9.06 -13.43
CA THR A 587 -1.23 -9.02 -14.54
C THR A 587 -2.66 -8.92 -14.01
N TYR A 588 -3.62 -8.66 -14.91
CA TYR A 588 -5.05 -8.49 -14.59
C TYR A 588 -5.95 -9.38 -15.46
N ILE A 589 -5.56 -10.66 -15.59
CA ILE A 589 -6.35 -11.68 -16.27
C ILE A 589 -7.54 -12.07 -15.39
N THR A 590 -8.73 -12.14 -15.98
CA THR A 590 -9.98 -12.58 -15.35
C THR A 590 -10.56 -13.77 -16.12
N CYS A 591 -11.55 -14.45 -15.51
CA CYS A 591 -12.13 -15.68 -16.05
C CYS A 591 -13.63 -15.56 -16.39
N ASP A 592 -14.20 -14.35 -16.33
CA ASP A 592 -15.62 -14.13 -16.61
C ASP A 592 -15.91 -14.18 -18.12
N GLU A 593 -16.69 -15.19 -18.56
CA GLU A 593 -17.13 -15.34 -19.95
C GLU A 593 -18.24 -14.33 -20.34
N SER A 594 -18.85 -13.65 -19.36
CA SER A 594 -20.01 -12.77 -19.57
C SER A 594 -19.72 -11.50 -20.36
N GLU A 595 -18.47 -11.02 -20.39
CA GLU A 595 -18.08 -9.88 -21.24
C GLU A 595 -17.86 -10.27 -22.71
N VAL A 596 -17.77 -11.56 -23.02
CA VAL A 596 -17.51 -12.06 -24.39
C VAL A 596 -18.83 -12.25 -25.18
N GLY A 597 -19.94 -12.49 -24.47
CA GLY A 597 -21.25 -12.78 -25.07
C GLY A 597 -22.02 -11.56 -25.60
N SER A 598 -21.83 -10.38 -25.01
CA SER A 598 -22.50 -9.12 -25.40
C SER A 598 -22.06 -8.61 -26.79
N ARG A 599 -20.87 -9.02 -27.27
CA ARG A 599 -20.27 -8.55 -28.52
C ARG A 599 -20.94 -9.05 -29.80
N LYS A 600 -21.78 -10.09 -29.74
CA LYS A 600 -22.33 -10.75 -30.95
C LYS A 600 -23.71 -10.26 -31.40
N SER A 601 -24.41 -9.47 -30.58
CA SER A 601 -25.79 -9.05 -30.88
C SER A 601 -25.92 -7.72 -31.65
N GLU A 602 -24.91 -6.86 -31.66
CA GLU A 602 -25.04 -5.52 -32.28
C GLU A 602 -24.60 -5.41 -33.75
N GLU A 603 -23.90 -6.41 -34.31
CA GLU A 603 -23.45 -6.35 -35.72
C GLU A 603 -24.37 -7.05 -36.74
N ARG A 604 -25.54 -7.56 -36.33
CA ARG A 604 -26.49 -8.21 -37.26
C ARG A 604 -27.81 -7.45 -37.41
N SER A 605 -27.75 -6.17 -37.76
CA SER A 605 -28.88 -5.51 -38.44
C SER A 605 -28.44 -4.34 -39.32
N VAL A 606 -27.81 -4.63 -40.46
CA VAL A 606 -27.74 -3.68 -41.58
C VAL A 606 -28.52 -4.25 -42.75
N SER A 607 -29.60 -3.55 -43.10
CA SER A 607 -30.52 -3.87 -44.19
C SER A 607 -29.87 -3.64 -45.56
N PRO A 608 -30.15 -4.45 -46.60
CA PRO A 608 -29.41 -4.40 -47.85
C PRO A 608 -29.87 -3.26 -48.76
N ARG A 609 -28.92 -2.47 -49.28
CA ARG A 609 -29.13 -1.58 -50.43
C ARG A 609 -28.80 -2.31 -51.74
N SER A 610 -29.64 -2.07 -52.74
CA SER A 610 -29.65 -2.65 -54.08
C SER A 610 -28.44 -2.28 -54.97
N PRO A 611 -28.19 -3.02 -56.07
CA PRO A 611 -26.91 -3.02 -56.79
C PRO A 611 -26.90 -2.25 -58.13
N SER A 612 -25.76 -1.63 -58.41
CA SER A 612 -25.14 -1.31 -59.71
C SER A 612 -23.66 -1.02 -59.34
N ASP A 613 -22.60 -1.51 -59.98
CA ASP A 613 -22.41 -1.74 -61.40
C ASP A 613 -21.27 -2.73 -61.71
N THR A 614 -21.18 -3.11 -62.97
CA THR A 614 -20.40 -4.20 -63.60
C THR A 614 -18.87 -4.00 -63.67
N GLY A 615 -18.10 -5.11 -63.68
CA GLY A 615 -16.68 -5.09 -64.08
C GLY A 615 -15.90 -6.37 -63.76
N ASN A 616 -15.81 -7.28 -64.73
CA ASN A 616 -15.19 -8.60 -64.67
C ASN A 616 -13.70 -8.54 -65.04
N ALA A 617 -12.78 -9.17 -64.27
CA ALA A 617 -11.50 -9.66 -64.79
C ALA A 617 -10.83 -10.70 -63.85
N THR A 618 -10.39 -11.78 -64.48
CA THR A 618 -9.89 -13.07 -63.98
C THR A 618 -8.44 -13.05 -63.48
N GLY A 619 -8.09 -13.91 -62.49
CA GLY A 619 -6.68 -14.25 -62.23
C GLY A 619 -6.37 -15.07 -60.96
N VAL A 620 -6.46 -16.41 -61.07
CA VAL A 620 -5.63 -17.47 -60.44
C VAL A 620 -5.21 -17.32 -58.96
N ALA A 621 -5.75 -18.20 -58.10
CA ALA A 621 -5.32 -18.45 -56.72
C ALA A 621 -4.32 -19.63 -56.60
N PRO A 622 -3.30 -19.58 -55.70
CA PRO A 622 -2.55 -20.74 -55.20
C PRO A 622 -3.07 -21.18 -53.81
N PRO A 623 -2.66 -22.36 -53.29
CA PRO A 623 -3.53 -23.26 -52.55
C PRO A 623 -3.68 -22.93 -51.05
N HIS A 624 -4.83 -23.34 -50.53
CA HIS A 624 -5.26 -23.29 -49.14
C HIS A 624 -4.28 -23.96 -48.16
N ASP A 625 -3.82 -23.19 -47.16
CA ASP A 625 -3.38 -23.72 -45.85
C ASP A 625 -4.63 -23.84 -44.97
N SER A 626 -5.01 -25.07 -44.65
CA SER A 626 -6.17 -25.40 -43.83
C SER A 626 -5.85 -25.22 -42.35
N ARG A 627 -5.99 -24.00 -41.84
CA ARG A 627 -6.26 -23.78 -40.41
C ARG A 627 -7.76 -23.57 -40.25
N LEU A 628 -8.41 -24.62 -39.76
CA LEU A 628 -9.79 -24.59 -39.31
C LEU A 628 -9.93 -23.51 -38.23
N THR A 629 -10.81 -22.57 -38.51
CA THR A 629 -11.29 -21.48 -37.67
C THR A 629 -11.98 -22.05 -36.43
N THR A 630 -11.33 -21.99 -35.27
CA THR A 630 -11.97 -22.13 -33.96
C THR A 630 -12.30 -20.74 -33.44
N HIS A 631 -13.61 -20.48 -33.27
CA HIS A 631 -14.24 -19.36 -32.55
C HIS A 631 -13.39 -18.10 -32.28
N ASP A 632 -13.64 -17.03 -33.05
CA ASP A 632 -13.24 -15.65 -32.73
C ASP A 632 -14.00 -15.15 -31.49
N SER A 633 -13.51 -15.53 -30.31
CA SER A 633 -13.65 -14.75 -29.07
C SER A 633 -12.30 -14.06 -28.85
N GLU A 634 -12.29 -12.75 -28.57
CA GLU A 634 -11.05 -12.09 -28.14
C GLU A 634 -10.42 -12.87 -26.97
N PRO A 635 -9.08 -12.94 -26.89
CA PRO A 635 -8.42 -13.70 -25.85
C PRO A 635 -8.76 -13.13 -24.47
N PRO A 636 -8.97 -13.97 -23.45
CA PRO A 636 -9.22 -13.53 -22.06
C PRO A 636 -8.03 -12.79 -21.44
N THR A 637 -6.90 -12.75 -22.13
CA THR A 637 -5.65 -12.11 -21.69
C THR A 637 -5.38 -10.89 -22.55
N SER A 638 -5.25 -9.74 -21.88
CA SER A 638 -4.84 -8.50 -22.55
C SER A 638 -3.48 -8.65 -23.21
N ASP A 639 -3.28 -7.90 -24.29
CA ASP A 639 -2.03 -7.84 -25.05
C ASP A 639 -0.82 -7.46 -24.17
N ARG A 640 -1.05 -6.62 -23.17
CA ARG A 640 -0.05 -6.20 -22.17
C ARG A 640 0.33 -7.37 -21.26
N ASP A 641 -0.66 -8.07 -20.71
CA ASP A 641 -0.44 -9.17 -19.76
C ASP A 641 0.25 -10.34 -20.44
N ARG A 642 -0.19 -10.67 -21.66
CA ARG A 642 0.46 -11.68 -22.51
C ARG A 642 1.94 -11.38 -22.69
N ARG A 643 2.29 -10.14 -23.08
CA ARG A 643 3.70 -9.72 -23.24
C ARG A 643 4.49 -9.75 -21.94
N ALA A 644 3.87 -9.52 -20.79
CA ALA A 644 4.56 -9.63 -19.49
C ALA A 644 4.92 -11.10 -19.19
N ILE A 645 3.98 -12.01 -19.37
CA ILE A 645 4.15 -13.46 -19.17
C ILE A 645 5.20 -14.02 -20.13
N GLU A 646 5.05 -13.80 -21.44
CA GLU A 646 5.98 -14.31 -22.46
C GLU A 646 7.42 -13.83 -22.21
N ARG A 647 7.61 -12.56 -21.81
CA ARG A 647 8.95 -12.02 -21.48
C ARG A 647 9.55 -12.67 -20.24
N ALA A 648 8.75 -12.86 -19.19
CA ALA A 648 9.19 -13.51 -17.96
C ALA A 648 9.58 -14.97 -18.21
N VAL A 649 8.75 -15.72 -18.94
CA VAL A 649 9.00 -17.11 -19.33
C VAL A 649 10.24 -17.22 -20.21
N ALA A 650 10.38 -16.37 -21.22
CA ALA A 650 11.55 -16.38 -22.09
C ALA A 650 12.85 -16.09 -21.33
N LEU A 651 12.83 -15.16 -20.36
CA LEU A 651 13.97 -14.90 -19.49
C LEU A 651 14.28 -16.09 -18.58
N ALA A 652 13.25 -16.70 -17.97
CA ALA A 652 13.39 -17.88 -17.13
C ALA A 652 14.02 -19.06 -17.91
N LYS A 653 13.55 -19.34 -19.13
CA LYS A 653 14.15 -20.36 -20.03
C LYS A 653 15.62 -20.07 -20.32
N ARG A 654 15.98 -18.83 -20.66
CA ARG A 654 17.38 -18.44 -20.95
C ARG A 654 18.31 -18.63 -19.74
N ARG A 655 17.81 -18.43 -18.52
CA ARG A 655 18.59 -18.61 -17.29
C ARG A 655 18.76 -20.07 -16.89
N ASN A 656 17.94 -20.97 -17.43
CA ASN A 656 17.89 -22.37 -17.03
C ASN A 656 18.12 -23.34 -18.22
N PRO A 657 19.25 -23.24 -18.96
CA PRO A 657 19.51 -24.03 -20.17
C PRO A 657 19.70 -25.54 -19.92
N ALA A 658 19.94 -25.94 -18.66
CA ALA A 658 20.12 -27.33 -18.25
C ALA A 658 18.83 -28.01 -17.74
N SER A 659 17.73 -27.26 -17.65
CA SER A 659 16.42 -27.76 -17.20
C SER A 659 15.56 -28.22 -18.38
N ASP A 660 14.59 -29.09 -18.12
CA ASP A 660 13.54 -29.39 -19.11
C ASP A 660 12.74 -28.12 -19.40
N LEU A 661 12.83 -27.60 -20.63
CA LEU A 661 12.19 -26.34 -21.00
C LEU A 661 10.66 -26.46 -21.16
N SER A 662 10.14 -27.69 -21.34
CA SER A 662 8.71 -27.93 -21.55
C SER A 662 7.86 -27.58 -20.32
N VAL A 663 8.44 -27.62 -19.12
CA VAL A 663 7.77 -27.17 -17.89
C VAL A 663 7.44 -25.67 -17.92
N PHE A 664 8.29 -24.86 -18.56
CA PHE A 664 8.07 -23.43 -18.72
C PHE A 664 7.02 -23.13 -19.79
N ASP A 665 6.99 -23.93 -20.87
CA ASP A 665 5.91 -23.88 -21.87
C ASP A 665 4.55 -24.21 -21.23
N PHE A 666 4.50 -25.25 -20.39
CA PHE A 666 3.30 -25.60 -19.66
C PHE A 666 2.83 -24.49 -18.71
N LEU A 667 3.75 -23.90 -17.94
CA LEU A 667 3.42 -22.79 -17.06
C LEU A 667 2.91 -21.57 -17.85
N GLU A 668 3.55 -21.26 -18.98
CA GLU A 668 3.10 -20.20 -19.90
C GLU A 668 1.65 -20.43 -20.37
N ASP A 669 1.33 -21.66 -20.79
CA ASP A 669 -0.03 -22.02 -21.22
C ASP A 669 -1.05 -21.88 -20.10
N VAL A 670 -0.70 -22.31 -18.88
CA VAL A 670 -1.58 -22.16 -17.71
C VAL A 670 -1.82 -20.68 -17.40
N LEU A 671 -0.75 -19.86 -17.41
CA LEU A 671 -0.84 -18.43 -17.13
C LEU A 671 -1.63 -17.65 -18.18
N LEU A 672 -1.57 -18.06 -19.44
CA LEU A 672 -2.33 -17.47 -20.55
C LEU A 672 -3.73 -18.07 -20.71
N LEU A 673 -4.15 -18.98 -19.82
CA LEU A 673 -5.39 -19.75 -19.91
C LEU A 673 -5.56 -20.45 -21.28
N GLN A 674 -4.44 -20.89 -21.87
CA GLN A 674 -4.41 -21.57 -23.17
C GLN A 674 -4.48 -23.09 -23.03
N VAL A 675 -5.04 -23.73 -24.06
CA VAL A 675 -5.09 -25.19 -24.20
C VAL A 675 -4.41 -25.54 -25.54
N ARG A 676 -3.28 -26.25 -25.49
CA ARG A 676 -2.54 -26.69 -26.69
C ARG A 676 -3.05 -28.01 -27.29
N ASP A 677 -3.99 -28.67 -26.63
CA ASP A 677 -4.55 -29.97 -27.05
C ASP A 677 -5.95 -29.79 -27.65
N ASP A 678 -6.33 -30.60 -28.64
CA ASP A 678 -7.67 -30.61 -29.28
C ASP A 678 -8.83 -31.05 -28.34
N GLY A 679 -8.54 -31.30 -27.06
CA GLY A 679 -9.50 -31.71 -26.05
C GLY A 679 -10.06 -30.52 -25.28
N MET A 680 -11.37 -30.46 -25.12
CA MET A 680 -12.02 -29.47 -24.25
C MET A 680 -11.70 -29.76 -22.79
N LEU A 681 -11.22 -28.76 -22.05
CA LEU A 681 -11.14 -28.84 -20.58
C LEU A 681 -12.55 -29.01 -20.02
N SER A 682 -12.68 -29.78 -18.94
CA SER A 682 -13.88 -29.74 -18.09
C SER A 682 -13.99 -28.37 -17.41
N GLU A 683 -15.19 -28.05 -16.91
CA GLU A 683 -15.43 -26.83 -16.14
C GLU A 683 -14.55 -26.76 -14.88
N ALA A 684 -14.45 -27.87 -14.14
CA ALA A 684 -13.58 -27.97 -12.97
C ALA A 684 -12.09 -27.72 -13.28
N GLU A 685 -11.60 -28.20 -14.43
CA GLU A 685 -10.21 -27.95 -14.87
C GLU A 685 -9.99 -26.49 -15.27
N ARG A 686 -10.99 -25.84 -15.91
CA ARG A 686 -10.95 -24.40 -16.21
C ARG A 686 -10.92 -23.59 -14.91
N ASP A 687 -11.78 -23.92 -13.95
CA ASP A 687 -11.85 -23.25 -12.65
C ASP A 687 -10.56 -23.39 -11.85
N GLU A 688 -9.92 -24.58 -11.88
CA GLU A 688 -8.65 -24.77 -11.19
C GLU A 688 -7.52 -23.96 -11.82
N ARG A 689 -7.44 -23.91 -13.16
CA ARG A 689 -6.49 -23.04 -13.87
C ARG A 689 -6.76 -21.57 -13.58
N CYS A 690 -8.01 -21.14 -13.63
CA CYS A 690 -8.42 -19.78 -13.28
C CYS A 690 -7.95 -19.42 -11.86
N ARG A 691 -8.29 -20.25 -10.88
CA ARG A 691 -7.91 -20.04 -9.48
C ARG A 691 -6.39 -19.95 -9.30
N PHE A 692 -5.64 -20.77 -10.04
CA PHE A 692 -4.18 -20.70 -10.05
C PHE A 692 -3.67 -19.36 -10.60
N VAL A 693 -4.18 -18.90 -11.75
CA VAL A 693 -3.78 -17.61 -12.35
C VAL A 693 -4.12 -16.46 -11.41
N MET A 694 -5.31 -16.46 -10.82
CA MET A 694 -5.73 -15.42 -9.88
C MET A 694 -4.83 -15.39 -8.62
N LYS A 695 -4.51 -16.54 -8.01
CA LYS A 695 -3.56 -16.60 -6.88
C LYS A 695 -2.13 -16.23 -7.29
N PHE A 696 -1.69 -16.58 -8.51
CA PHE A 696 -0.39 -16.17 -9.04
C PHE A 696 -0.29 -14.64 -9.07
N GLN A 697 -1.33 -13.96 -9.56
CA GLN A 697 -1.38 -12.50 -9.64
C GLN A 697 -1.38 -11.82 -8.26
N GLN A 698 -1.92 -12.47 -7.22
CA GLN A 698 -1.85 -11.97 -5.84
C GLN A 698 -0.47 -12.14 -5.19
N LEU A 699 0.41 -13.01 -5.73
CA LEU A 699 1.76 -13.23 -5.20
C LEU A 699 2.82 -12.34 -5.87
N THR A 700 2.71 -12.08 -7.18
CA THR A 700 3.76 -11.33 -7.91
C THR A 700 3.96 -9.91 -7.37
N GLY A 701 2.88 -9.25 -6.91
CA GLY A 701 2.93 -7.91 -6.33
C GLY A 701 3.78 -7.85 -5.06
N PRO A 702 3.47 -8.68 -4.03
CA PRO A 702 4.32 -8.86 -2.85
C PRO A 702 5.79 -9.15 -3.16
N VAL A 703 6.07 -10.00 -4.15
CA VAL A 703 7.45 -10.33 -4.55
C VAL A 703 8.15 -9.10 -5.14
N MET A 704 7.45 -8.30 -5.94
CA MET A 704 7.97 -7.04 -6.47
C MET A 704 8.28 -6.05 -5.35
N ALA A 705 7.31 -5.77 -4.46
CA ALA A 705 7.49 -4.82 -3.36
C ALA A 705 8.63 -5.24 -2.42
N LYS A 706 8.59 -6.47 -1.89
CA LYS A 706 9.59 -6.95 -0.92
C LYS A 706 10.95 -7.17 -1.59
N GLY A 707 10.99 -7.68 -2.82
CA GLY A 707 12.23 -7.96 -3.53
C GLY A 707 12.90 -6.71 -4.09
N VAL A 708 12.13 -5.77 -4.63
CA VAL A 708 12.68 -4.58 -5.28
C VAL A 708 12.77 -3.41 -4.32
N GLU A 709 11.64 -2.96 -3.79
CA GLU A 709 11.59 -1.74 -2.98
C GLU A 709 12.28 -1.90 -1.62
N ASP A 710 12.10 -3.05 -0.99
CA ASP A 710 12.60 -3.33 0.36
C ASP A 710 13.88 -4.17 0.36
N THR A 711 14.49 -4.44 -0.79
CA THR A 711 15.78 -5.14 -0.83
C THR A 711 16.68 -4.63 -1.94
N ALA A 712 16.28 -4.70 -3.21
CA ALA A 712 17.12 -4.27 -4.32
C ALA A 712 17.52 -2.78 -4.23
N PHE A 713 16.60 -1.90 -3.78
CA PHE A 713 16.88 -0.48 -3.55
C PHE A 713 17.90 -0.20 -2.45
N TYR A 714 18.11 -1.13 -1.51
CA TYR A 714 19.15 -1.01 -0.49
C TYR A 714 20.46 -1.70 -0.89
N ARG A 715 20.42 -2.55 -1.94
CA ARG A 715 21.59 -3.21 -2.52
C ARG A 715 22.21 -2.44 -3.69
N TYR A 716 21.42 -1.67 -4.45
CA TYR A 716 21.87 -0.94 -5.65
C TYR A 716 22.06 0.55 -5.39
N ASN A 717 23.12 0.93 -4.68
CA ASN A 717 23.30 2.29 -4.17
C ASN A 717 23.97 3.27 -5.17
N ARG A 718 23.89 3.03 -6.49
CA ARG A 718 24.57 3.83 -7.54
C ARG A 718 24.29 5.33 -7.38
N LEU A 719 23.01 5.71 -7.36
CA LEU A 719 22.51 7.05 -7.08
C LEU A 719 21.14 6.91 -6.40
N VAL A 720 21.09 7.03 -5.07
CA VAL A 720 19.91 6.62 -4.28
C VAL A 720 18.72 7.59 -4.37
N ALA A 721 18.86 8.71 -5.09
CA ALA A 721 17.72 9.53 -5.50
C ALA A 721 16.76 8.79 -6.44
N LEU A 722 17.23 7.75 -7.13
CA LEU A 722 16.43 6.93 -8.05
C LEU A 722 15.83 5.69 -7.37
N ASN A 723 16.23 5.41 -6.13
CA ASN A 723 15.80 4.24 -5.35
C ASN A 723 14.58 4.63 -4.53
N GLU A 724 13.45 4.75 -5.20
CA GLU A 724 12.19 5.25 -4.66
C GLU A 724 11.01 4.41 -5.12
N VAL A 725 9.92 4.37 -4.36
CA VAL A 725 8.68 3.65 -4.70
C VAL A 725 8.22 4.03 -6.11
N GLY A 726 8.02 3.04 -6.98
CA GLY A 726 7.73 3.22 -8.41
C GLY A 726 8.91 3.64 -9.30
N GLY A 727 10.11 3.76 -8.74
CA GLY A 727 11.34 4.06 -9.47
C GLY A 727 12.02 2.83 -10.07
N ASP A 728 12.80 3.06 -11.14
CA ASP A 728 13.72 2.06 -11.71
C ASP A 728 15.15 2.63 -11.68
N PRO A 729 15.97 2.26 -10.67
CA PRO A 729 17.37 2.66 -10.58
C PRO A 729 18.24 2.26 -11.77
N GLY A 730 17.77 1.37 -12.65
CA GLY A 730 18.39 1.06 -13.93
C GLY A 730 18.33 2.23 -14.92
N VAL A 731 17.27 3.03 -14.88
CA VAL A 731 17.06 4.22 -15.72
C VAL A 731 17.70 5.45 -15.08
N PHE A 732 18.82 5.93 -15.65
CA PHE A 732 19.61 7.02 -15.07
C PHE A 732 19.14 8.41 -15.56
N GLY A 733 18.04 8.89 -14.96
CA GLY A 733 17.46 10.19 -15.26
C GLY A 733 16.39 10.15 -16.37
N THR A 734 15.76 11.31 -16.59
CA THR A 734 14.61 11.47 -17.48
C THR A 734 14.83 12.65 -18.42
N THR A 735 14.51 12.49 -19.70
CA THR A 735 14.60 13.57 -20.68
C THR A 735 13.41 14.53 -20.57
N VAL A 736 13.61 15.78 -21.01
CA VAL A 736 12.53 16.78 -21.06
C VAL A 736 11.37 16.32 -21.97
N ALA A 737 11.70 15.68 -23.10
CA ALA A 737 10.71 15.11 -24.01
C ALA A 737 9.86 14.01 -23.34
N GLU A 738 10.49 13.14 -22.55
CA GLU A 738 9.78 12.09 -21.81
C GLU A 738 8.84 12.66 -20.74
N PHE A 739 9.31 13.68 -20.00
CA PHE A 739 8.47 14.41 -19.05
C PHE A 739 7.24 15.01 -19.74
N HIS A 740 7.40 15.68 -20.88
CA HIS A 740 6.27 16.24 -21.62
C HIS A 740 5.33 15.16 -22.17
N ARG A 741 5.87 14.04 -22.67
CA ARG A 741 5.08 12.92 -23.18
C ARG A 741 4.15 12.35 -22.10
N GLN A 742 4.67 12.12 -20.89
CA GLN A 742 3.85 11.59 -19.79
C GLN A 742 2.81 12.60 -19.29
N ASN A 743 3.12 13.89 -19.24
CA ASN A 743 2.12 14.91 -18.89
C ASN A 743 1.02 15.02 -19.95
N ALA A 744 1.35 14.93 -21.23
CA ALA A 744 0.36 14.94 -22.31
C ALA A 744 -0.53 13.69 -22.28
N GLU A 745 0.06 12.52 -21.99
CA GLU A 745 -0.72 11.29 -21.83
C GLU A 745 -1.68 11.36 -20.64
N ARG A 746 -1.21 11.87 -19.49
CA ARG A 746 -2.04 12.08 -18.32
C ARG A 746 -3.18 13.06 -18.59
N ALA A 747 -2.90 14.20 -19.21
CA ALA A 747 -3.93 15.19 -19.56
C ALA A 747 -5.08 14.55 -20.36
N ARG A 748 -4.76 13.58 -21.21
CA ARG A 748 -5.74 12.89 -22.05
C ARG A 748 -6.46 11.74 -21.33
N ARG A 749 -5.75 10.95 -20.51
CA ARG A 749 -6.29 9.67 -19.97
C ARG A 749 -6.67 9.72 -18.51
N TRP A 750 -5.93 10.47 -17.70
CA TRP A 750 -6.06 10.49 -16.25
C TRP A 750 -5.93 11.93 -15.70
N PRO A 751 -6.75 12.90 -16.16
CA PRO A 751 -6.59 14.31 -15.81
C PRO A 751 -6.83 14.62 -14.32
N TRP A 752 -7.43 13.69 -13.58
CA TRP A 752 -7.73 13.83 -12.15
C TRP A 752 -6.93 12.87 -11.24
N GLU A 753 -5.88 12.22 -11.76
CA GLU A 753 -4.97 11.42 -10.92
C GLU A 753 -4.18 12.30 -9.96
N LEU A 754 -3.76 11.74 -8.83
CA LEU A 754 -2.91 12.50 -7.90
C LEU A 754 -1.51 12.65 -8.48
N LEU A 755 -0.88 13.80 -8.20
CA LEU A 755 0.52 14.06 -8.48
C LEU A 755 1.25 14.16 -7.14
N THR A 756 2.02 13.14 -6.80
CA THR A 756 2.80 13.14 -5.55
C THR A 756 4.29 13.32 -5.80
N SER A 757 4.97 13.75 -4.74
CA SER A 757 6.43 13.82 -4.66
C SER A 757 6.94 13.30 -3.32
N SER A 758 6.12 13.24 -2.27
CA SER A 758 6.47 12.61 -1.01
C SER A 758 5.21 11.93 -0.47
N THR A 759 5.36 10.77 0.15
CA THR A 759 4.27 10.04 0.81
C THR A 759 4.77 9.46 2.13
N HIS A 760 3.87 8.83 2.89
CA HIS A 760 4.23 8.09 4.10
C HIS A 760 5.05 6.81 3.82
N ASP A 761 5.16 6.38 2.55
CA ASP A 761 5.92 5.18 2.14
C ASP A 761 7.14 5.48 1.29
N THR A 762 7.28 6.71 0.78
CA THR A 762 8.51 7.11 0.07
C THR A 762 9.74 6.85 0.95
N LYS A 763 10.77 6.25 0.35
CA LYS A 763 12.03 5.89 1.00
C LYS A 763 12.80 7.13 1.45
N ARG A 764 12.57 8.28 0.79
CA ARG A 764 13.17 9.59 1.09
C ARG A 764 12.15 10.68 0.74
N SER A 765 12.17 11.84 1.40
CA SER A 765 11.35 12.97 0.97
C SER A 765 11.83 13.57 -0.35
N GLU A 766 10.97 14.36 -1.00
CA GLU A 766 11.28 15.09 -2.24
C GLU A 766 12.52 15.97 -2.15
N ASP A 767 12.74 16.67 -1.02
CA ASP A 767 13.88 17.58 -0.88
C ASP A 767 15.20 16.81 -0.66
N VAL A 768 15.14 15.63 -0.02
CA VAL A 768 16.29 14.73 0.09
C VAL A 768 16.70 14.24 -1.30
N ARG A 769 15.75 13.78 -2.12
CA ARG A 769 16.04 13.33 -3.48
C ARG A 769 16.53 14.47 -4.37
N ALA A 770 15.93 15.65 -4.26
CA ALA A 770 16.33 16.84 -5.02
C ALA A 770 17.80 17.24 -4.78
N ARG A 771 18.30 17.07 -3.55
CA ARG A 771 19.72 17.29 -3.19
C ARG A 771 20.64 16.19 -3.69
N ILE A 772 20.25 14.92 -3.51
CA ILE A 772 21.07 13.79 -3.97
C ILE A 772 21.20 13.80 -5.50
N ALA A 773 20.16 14.21 -6.23
CA ALA A 773 20.19 14.33 -7.69
C ALA A 773 21.32 15.26 -8.19
N VAL A 774 21.70 16.30 -7.44
CA VAL A 774 22.79 17.24 -7.77
C VAL A 774 24.13 16.52 -7.97
N LEU A 775 24.35 15.39 -7.28
CA LEU A 775 25.58 14.60 -7.43
C LEU A 775 25.80 14.14 -8.87
N SER A 776 24.72 13.93 -9.63
CA SER A 776 24.79 13.53 -11.04
C SER A 776 25.47 14.58 -11.93
N GLU A 777 25.41 15.87 -11.55
CA GLU A 777 26.00 16.99 -12.28
C GLU A 777 27.49 17.25 -11.90
N ALA A 778 27.94 16.65 -10.79
CA ALA A 778 29.29 16.81 -10.26
C ALA A 778 30.01 15.47 -10.06
N PRO A 779 30.06 14.56 -11.07
CA PRO A 779 30.55 13.19 -10.89
C PRO A 779 32.04 13.12 -10.54
N ARG A 780 32.84 14.11 -10.96
CA ARG A 780 34.28 14.17 -10.66
C ARG A 780 34.51 14.59 -9.21
N GLU A 781 33.83 15.64 -8.77
CA GLU A 781 33.86 16.15 -7.41
C GLU A 781 33.33 15.11 -6.43
N TRP A 782 32.21 14.47 -6.75
CA TRP A 782 31.62 13.39 -5.98
C TRP A 782 32.58 12.21 -5.79
N ARG A 783 33.14 11.70 -6.89
CA ARG A 783 34.14 10.62 -6.86
C ARG A 783 35.36 10.98 -6.01
N ALA A 784 35.86 12.21 -6.16
CA ALA A 784 37.00 12.66 -5.39
C ALA A 784 36.67 12.74 -3.89
N ALA A 785 35.49 13.25 -3.55
CA ALA A 785 34.98 13.33 -2.18
C ALA A 785 34.86 11.95 -1.54
N VAL A 786 34.16 11.00 -2.17
CA VAL A 786 34.01 9.62 -1.68
C VAL A 786 35.38 8.97 -1.39
N ASN A 787 36.34 9.09 -2.31
CA ASN A 787 37.69 8.56 -2.11
C ASN A 787 38.41 9.18 -0.90
N ARG A 788 38.25 10.49 -0.69
CA ARG A 788 38.83 11.19 0.47
C ARG A 788 38.14 10.75 1.76
N TRP A 789 36.81 10.73 1.78
CA TRP A 789 36.00 10.40 2.95
C TRP A 789 36.23 8.96 3.39
N THR A 790 36.30 8.01 2.47
CA THR A 790 36.65 6.62 2.80
C THR A 790 38.03 6.47 3.42
N ARG A 791 38.99 7.34 3.07
CA ARG A 791 40.30 7.36 3.73
C ARG A 791 40.22 8.00 5.12
N LEU A 792 39.49 9.11 5.28
CA LEU A 792 39.31 9.82 6.55
C LEU A 792 38.56 8.97 7.58
N ASN A 793 37.53 8.25 7.14
CA ASN A 793 36.69 7.42 7.98
C ASN A 793 37.23 6.00 8.19
N ARG A 794 38.33 5.61 7.52
CA ARG A 794 38.87 4.23 7.59
C ARG A 794 39.09 3.73 9.01
N ARG A 795 39.60 4.58 9.91
CA ARG A 795 39.90 4.22 11.30
C ARG A 795 38.66 4.12 12.20
N ARG A 796 37.51 4.60 11.71
CA ARG A 796 36.22 4.57 12.42
C ARG A 796 35.45 3.27 12.16
N LYS A 797 35.88 2.48 11.17
CA LYS A 797 35.28 1.21 10.80
C LYS A 797 35.88 0.10 11.65
N ILE A 798 35.06 -0.81 12.15
CA ILE A 798 35.51 -2.04 12.79
C ILE A 798 35.25 -3.24 11.88
N ARG A 799 35.86 -4.39 12.19
CA ARG A 799 35.65 -5.64 11.46
C ARG A 799 34.76 -6.57 12.28
N VAL A 800 33.67 -7.03 11.68
CA VAL A 800 32.73 -8.01 12.23
C VAL A 800 32.76 -9.20 11.28
N GLU A 801 33.06 -10.39 11.80
CA GLU A 801 33.19 -11.64 11.02
C GLU A 801 34.03 -11.55 9.73
N GLY A 802 35.04 -10.68 9.71
CA GLY A 802 35.90 -10.47 8.53
C GLY A 802 35.34 -9.52 7.46
N ALA A 803 34.12 -9.00 7.61
CA ALA A 803 33.62 -7.85 6.87
C ALA A 803 33.99 -6.54 7.60
N ALA A 804 34.14 -5.43 6.86
CA ALA A 804 34.20 -4.11 7.48
C ALA A 804 32.77 -3.61 7.71
N ALA A 805 32.50 -2.95 8.82
CA ALA A 805 31.21 -2.38 9.16
C ALA A 805 31.34 -0.85 9.32
N PRO A 806 30.62 -0.03 8.53
CA PRO A 806 29.84 -0.42 7.35
C PRO A 806 30.70 -1.09 6.28
N ASP A 807 30.12 -1.91 5.39
CA ASP A 807 30.83 -2.35 4.19
C ASP A 807 31.05 -1.16 3.21
N ARG A 808 31.58 -1.40 2.01
CA ARG A 808 31.77 -0.29 1.05
C ARG A 808 30.46 0.24 0.46
N ASN A 809 29.42 -0.60 0.33
CA ASN A 809 28.10 -0.16 -0.13
C ASN A 809 27.41 0.71 0.91
N ASP A 810 27.41 0.23 2.14
CA ASP A 810 26.71 0.85 3.25
C ASP A 810 27.37 2.20 3.57
N GLU A 811 28.70 2.27 3.46
CA GLU A 811 29.42 3.54 3.56
C GLU A 811 29.08 4.51 2.42
N TYR A 812 28.91 4.01 1.19
CA TYR A 812 28.52 4.85 0.04
C TYR A 812 27.06 5.33 0.13
N LEU A 813 26.17 4.49 0.66
CA LEU A 813 24.80 4.85 1.02
C LEU A 813 24.81 5.95 2.09
N PHE A 814 25.58 5.76 3.16
CA PHE A 814 25.72 6.73 4.26
C PHE A 814 26.09 8.12 3.74
N TYR A 815 27.07 8.24 2.83
CA TYR A 815 27.47 9.54 2.30
C TYR A 815 26.38 10.25 1.48
N GLN A 816 25.62 9.52 0.67
CA GLN A 816 24.51 10.10 -0.09
C GLN A 816 23.37 10.52 0.83
N THR A 817 23.01 9.66 1.79
CA THR A 817 21.99 9.95 2.80
C THR A 817 22.38 11.16 3.65
N LEU A 818 23.64 11.26 4.07
CA LEU A 818 24.16 12.38 4.85
C LEU A 818 23.98 13.71 4.14
N LEU A 819 24.34 13.77 2.85
CA LEU A 819 24.20 14.97 2.02
C LEU A 819 22.72 15.34 1.76
N GLY A 820 21.87 14.34 1.53
CA GLY A 820 20.46 14.55 1.26
C GLY A 820 19.69 15.03 2.49
N ALA A 821 19.84 14.33 3.61
CA ALA A 821 19.03 14.51 4.81
C ALA A 821 19.56 15.56 5.80
N TRP A 822 20.71 16.18 5.54
CA TRP A 822 21.28 17.21 6.42
C TRP A 822 20.29 18.36 6.65
N PRO A 823 19.80 18.62 7.88
CA PRO A 823 18.79 19.63 8.10
C PRO A 823 19.21 21.01 7.59
N TRP A 824 18.30 21.72 6.92
CA TRP A 824 18.63 23.05 6.42
C TRP A 824 18.96 24.01 7.58
N GLY A 825 20.06 24.78 7.45
CA GLY A 825 20.46 25.77 8.45
C GLY A 825 21.26 25.20 9.61
N LEU A 826 21.42 23.88 9.67
CA LEU A 826 22.25 23.21 10.67
C LEU A 826 23.74 23.31 10.29
N ALA A 827 24.51 24.10 11.03
CA ALA A 827 25.93 24.31 10.74
C ALA A 827 26.80 23.06 11.02
N ALA A 828 26.47 22.32 12.07
CA ALA A 828 27.14 21.12 12.55
C ALA A 828 26.08 20.10 13.05
N PRO A 829 26.32 18.79 12.93
CA PRO A 829 25.32 17.77 13.26
C PRO A 829 25.00 17.81 14.77
N ASP A 830 23.71 17.72 15.10
CA ASP A 830 23.22 17.60 16.48
C ASP A 830 22.82 16.15 16.80
N GLU A 831 22.46 15.91 18.06
CA GLU A 831 22.13 14.57 18.55
C GLU A 831 20.90 13.98 17.85
N ASP A 832 19.88 14.80 17.55
CA ASP A 832 18.68 14.35 16.82
C ASP A 832 19.04 13.86 15.42
N PHE A 833 19.84 14.63 14.67
CA PHE A 833 20.23 14.23 13.32
C PHE A 833 21.11 12.98 13.31
N VAL A 834 22.02 12.84 14.30
CA VAL A 834 22.84 11.63 14.45
C VAL A 834 21.93 10.42 14.73
N ALA A 835 21.00 10.53 15.68
CA ALA A 835 20.09 9.43 16.03
C ALA A 835 19.22 8.99 14.84
N ARG A 836 18.70 9.94 14.06
CA ARG A 836 17.93 9.66 12.83
C ARG A 836 18.75 8.86 11.81
N LEU A 837 20.03 9.21 11.63
CA LEU A 837 20.93 8.47 10.73
C LEU A 837 21.28 7.08 11.27
N GLU A 838 21.43 6.90 12.58
CA GLU A 838 21.62 5.58 13.18
C GLU A 838 20.44 4.66 12.87
N VAL A 839 19.21 5.12 13.17
CA VAL A 839 17.98 4.37 12.90
C VAL A 839 17.88 4.01 11.41
N PHE A 840 18.15 4.97 10.52
CA PHE A 840 18.16 4.73 9.09
C PHE A 840 19.18 3.68 8.66
N MET A 841 20.43 3.77 9.13
CA MET A 841 21.48 2.85 8.70
C MET A 841 21.23 1.41 9.16
N ILE A 842 20.63 1.23 10.35
CA ILE A 842 20.20 -0.11 10.82
C ILE A 842 19.07 -0.64 9.96
N LYS A 843 18.03 0.17 9.71
CA LYS A 843 16.92 -0.23 8.84
C LYS A 843 17.44 -0.61 7.44
N ALA A 844 18.25 0.25 6.82
CA ALA A 844 18.85 -0.01 5.51
C ALA A 844 19.68 -1.30 5.47
N GLY A 845 20.46 -1.60 6.52
CA GLY A 845 21.22 -2.84 6.62
C GLY A 845 20.32 -4.09 6.70
N ARG A 846 19.23 -4.01 7.47
CA ARG A 846 18.25 -5.10 7.60
C ARG A 846 17.43 -5.33 6.34
N GLU A 847 17.03 -4.27 5.64
CA GLU A 847 16.37 -4.35 4.32
C GLU A 847 17.32 -4.91 3.26
N ALA A 848 18.60 -4.53 3.28
CA ALA A 848 19.59 -5.07 2.34
C ALA A 848 19.86 -6.57 2.53
N GLN A 849 19.61 -7.14 3.72
CA GLN A 849 19.81 -8.57 4.01
C GLN A 849 21.17 -9.11 3.55
N THR A 850 22.23 -8.31 3.70
CA THR A 850 23.60 -8.70 3.28
C THR A 850 24.44 -9.13 4.47
N HIS A 851 24.34 -8.42 5.59
CA HIS A 851 25.08 -8.68 6.83
C HIS A 851 24.15 -8.87 8.04
N THR A 852 23.02 -8.16 8.08
CA THR A 852 21.98 -8.28 9.13
C THR A 852 20.60 -8.39 8.46
N SER A 853 19.57 -8.85 9.18
CA SER A 853 18.20 -8.98 8.68
C SER A 853 17.17 -8.77 9.81
N TRP A 854 15.90 -8.60 9.46
CA TRP A 854 14.82 -8.55 10.45
C TRP A 854 14.60 -9.89 11.18
N VAL A 855 14.85 -11.02 10.50
CA VAL A 855 14.66 -12.36 11.06
C VAL A 855 15.83 -12.76 11.97
N ASN A 856 17.06 -12.52 11.51
CA ASN A 856 18.27 -12.78 12.28
C ASN A 856 19.13 -11.50 12.31
N PRO A 857 18.88 -10.60 13.28
CA PRO A 857 19.71 -9.41 13.46
C PRO A 857 21.13 -9.78 13.90
N ASP A 858 22.13 -9.24 13.19
CA ASP A 858 23.54 -9.30 13.63
C ASP A 858 23.82 -8.09 14.53
N ALA A 859 23.78 -8.32 15.85
CA ALA A 859 23.97 -7.27 16.84
C ALA A 859 25.36 -6.60 16.75
N ASP A 860 26.41 -7.36 16.45
CA ASP A 860 27.78 -6.85 16.35
C ASP A 860 27.93 -5.94 15.13
N TYR A 861 27.35 -6.32 13.99
CA TYR A 861 27.34 -5.47 12.79
C TYR A 861 26.51 -4.21 13.01
N GLU A 862 25.36 -4.32 13.65
CA GLU A 862 24.50 -3.16 13.95
C GLU A 862 25.16 -2.18 14.92
N ASP A 863 25.81 -2.67 15.99
CA ASP A 863 26.54 -1.81 16.92
C ASP A 863 27.75 -1.15 16.24
N ALA A 864 28.41 -1.86 15.33
CA ALA A 864 29.46 -1.29 14.50
C ALA A 864 28.95 -0.17 13.59
N LEU A 865 27.76 -0.31 12.99
CA LEU A 865 27.12 0.74 12.18
C LEU A 865 26.80 1.98 13.03
N ARG A 866 26.17 1.80 14.21
CA ARG A 866 25.89 2.89 15.16
C ARG A 866 27.18 3.62 15.56
N GLY A 867 28.18 2.85 15.96
CA GLY A 867 29.50 3.36 16.33
C GLY A 867 30.17 4.15 15.21
N PHE A 868 30.07 3.68 13.96
CA PHE A 868 30.58 4.39 12.80
C PHE A 868 29.86 5.73 12.58
N VAL A 869 28.52 5.76 12.62
CA VAL A 869 27.74 6.99 12.43
C VAL A 869 28.13 8.04 13.48
N ARG A 870 28.15 7.66 14.76
CA ARG A 870 28.58 8.55 15.86
C ARG A 870 29.99 9.06 15.67
N ALA A 871 30.94 8.18 15.39
CA ALA A 871 32.35 8.56 15.21
C ALA A 871 32.56 9.44 13.96
N ALA A 872 31.78 9.20 12.89
CA ALA A 872 31.86 9.98 11.66
C ALA A 872 31.40 11.42 11.86
N LEU A 873 30.36 11.61 12.68
CA LEU A 873 29.68 12.88 12.94
C LEU A 873 30.09 13.55 14.26
N ASP A 874 31.07 13.00 14.98
CA ASP A 874 31.58 13.57 16.23
C ASP A 874 32.11 15.00 16.03
N THR A 875 31.58 15.93 16.80
CA THR A 875 31.94 17.36 16.83
C THR A 875 32.72 17.75 18.10
N ALA A 876 32.91 16.82 19.05
CA ALA A 876 33.66 17.08 20.28
C ALA A 876 35.16 17.28 20.04
N ARG A 877 35.66 16.93 18.84
CA ARG A 877 37.06 17.09 18.41
C ARG A 877 37.11 17.57 16.95
N PRO A 878 38.23 18.16 16.50
CA PRO A 878 38.41 18.49 15.08
C PRO A 878 38.18 17.26 14.20
N ASN A 879 37.31 17.41 13.19
CA ASN A 879 36.84 16.33 12.37
C ASN A 879 37.09 16.66 10.89
N PRO A 880 38.24 16.25 10.32
CA PRO A 880 38.61 16.58 8.94
C PRO A 880 37.62 16.08 7.89
N PHE A 881 36.80 15.06 8.22
CA PHE A 881 35.73 14.61 7.34
C PHE A 881 34.60 15.64 7.27
N LEU A 882 34.16 16.20 8.40
CA LEU A 882 33.12 17.25 8.41
C LEU A 882 33.60 18.53 7.75
N GLU A 883 34.88 18.87 7.92
CA GLU A 883 35.52 20.01 7.25
C GLU A 883 35.55 19.83 5.71
N ASP A 884 35.96 18.66 5.20
CA ASP A 884 35.97 18.37 3.75
C ASP A 884 34.56 18.22 3.15
N LEU A 885 33.59 17.78 3.96
CA LEU A 885 32.18 17.62 3.57
C LEU A 885 31.50 18.97 3.28
N ALA A 886 31.83 20.02 4.04
CA ALA A 886 31.08 21.27 4.08
C ALA A 886 30.84 21.90 2.70
N ALA A 887 31.88 21.97 1.86
CA ALA A 887 31.76 22.59 0.54
C ALA A 887 30.77 21.86 -0.38
N LEU A 888 30.79 20.52 -0.37
CA LEU A 888 29.86 19.73 -1.18
C LEU A 888 28.45 19.75 -0.56
N ARG A 889 28.33 19.67 0.77
CA ARG A 889 27.07 19.83 1.50
C ARG A 889 26.37 21.14 1.14
N ASP A 890 27.10 22.26 1.16
CA ASP A 890 26.53 23.58 0.91
C ASP A 890 26.13 23.75 -0.56
N LEU A 891 26.91 23.19 -1.49
CA LEU A 891 26.56 23.16 -2.91
C LEU A 891 25.28 22.35 -3.16
N VAL A 892 25.20 21.10 -2.67
CA VAL A 892 24.03 20.25 -2.90
C VAL A 892 22.79 20.80 -2.19
N ALA A 893 22.94 21.41 -1.02
CA ALA A 893 21.84 22.06 -0.33
C ALA A 893 21.31 23.23 -1.17
N HIS A 894 22.17 24.16 -1.58
CA HIS A 894 21.79 25.35 -2.37
C HIS A 894 21.10 24.97 -3.69
N ILE A 895 21.71 24.08 -4.48
CA ILE A 895 21.17 23.65 -5.77
C ILE A 895 19.94 22.76 -5.58
N GLY A 896 19.95 21.88 -4.56
CA GLY A 896 18.82 21.02 -4.23
C GLY A 896 17.56 21.80 -3.86
N ALA A 897 17.69 22.97 -3.20
CA ALA A 897 16.54 23.85 -2.98
C ALA A 897 15.93 24.37 -4.29
N ILE A 898 16.75 24.70 -5.28
CA ILE A 898 16.26 25.17 -6.59
C ILE A 898 15.57 24.02 -7.31
N ASN A 899 16.16 22.83 -7.29
CA ASN A 899 15.53 21.61 -7.83
C ASN A 899 14.18 21.35 -7.13
N ALA A 900 14.10 21.43 -5.81
CA ALA A 900 12.86 21.24 -5.06
C ALA A 900 11.79 22.30 -5.39
N LEU A 901 12.16 23.57 -5.55
CA LEU A 901 11.24 24.64 -5.97
C LEU A 901 10.72 24.40 -7.39
N ALA A 902 11.60 23.97 -8.31
CA ALA A 902 11.21 23.58 -9.65
C ALA A 902 10.23 22.40 -9.64
N GLN A 903 10.54 21.32 -8.91
CA GLN A 903 9.65 20.15 -8.75
C GLN A 903 8.29 20.55 -8.18
N GLN A 904 8.27 21.41 -7.16
CA GLN A 904 7.03 21.88 -6.54
C GLN A 904 6.17 22.67 -7.53
N LEU A 905 6.75 23.56 -8.33
CA LEU A 905 6.00 24.30 -9.34
C LEU A 905 5.48 23.37 -10.45
N LEU A 906 6.29 22.42 -10.92
CA LEU A 906 5.87 21.41 -11.89
C LEU A 906 4.69 20.59 -11.36
N LYS A 907 4.76 20.09 -10.13
CA LYS A 907 3.67 19.34 -9.47
C LYS A 907 2.39 20.16 -9.40
N LEU A 908 2.48 21.43 -9.02
CA LEU A 908 1.32 22.29 -8.84
C LEU A 908 0.71 22.79 -10.16
N THR A 909 1.35 22.59 -11.31
CA THR A 909 0.87 23.17 -12.59
C THR A 909 0.70 22.16 -13.73
N ALA A 910 1.28 20.97 -13.59
CA ALA A 910 1.02 19.84 -14.48
C ALA A 910 -0.48 19.43 -14.45
N PRO A 911 -0.96 18.73 -15.49
CA PRO A 911 -2.27 18.06 -15.48
C PRO A 911 -2.34 17.06 -14.32
N GLY A 912 -3.48 16.95 -13.65
CA GLY A 912 -3.64 16.16 -12.42
C GLY A 912 -3.97 17.00 -11.17
N VAL A 913 -4.20 16.30 -10.07
CA VAL A 913 -4.49 16.84 -8.75
C VAL A 913 -3.21 16.82 -7.91
N PRO A 914 -2.57 17.96 -7.60
CA PRO A 914 -1.36 17.96 -6.79
C PRO A 914 -1.64 17.50 -5.36
N ASP A 915 -0.84 16.56 -4.90
CA ASP A 915 -0.83 16.08 -3.51
C ASP A 915 0.32 16.71 -2.71
N VAL A 916 0.00 17.12 -1.49
CA VAL A 916 0.95 17.71 -0.53
C VAL A 916 0.97 16.83 0.71
N TYR A 917 2.07 16.12 0.92
CA TYR A 917 2.28 15.37 2.17
C TYR A 917 2.54 16.33 3.32
N GLN A 918 2.02 16.01 4.51
CA GLN A 918 2.08 16.88 5.66
C GLN A 918 3.49 17.47 5.90
N GLY A 919 3.56 18.79 5.89
CA GLY A 919 4.76 19.55 6.18
C GLY A 919 5.66 19.88 4.98
N THR A 920 5.44 19.29 3.81
CA THR A 920 6.29 19.44 2.61
C THR A 920 6.14 20.78 1.88
N GLU A 921 5.18 21.63 2.26
CA GLU A 921 5.14 23.03 1.83
C GLU A 921 6.29 23.89 2.40
N LEU A 922 7.02 23.35 3.39
CA LEU A 922 8.34 23.81 3.81
C LEU A 922 9.41 22.76 3.46
N TRP A 923 10.67 23.04 3.78
CA TRP A 923 11.73 22.05 3.62
C TRP A 923 11.50 20.83 4.51
N ASP A 924 11.48 19.65 3.91
CA ASP A 924 11.36 18.37 4.58
C ASP A 924 12.57 17.48 4.25
N GLN A 925 13.46 17.25 5.22
CA GLN A 925 14.61 16.36 5.07
C GLN A 925 14.36 14.97 5.68
N SER A 926 13.17 14.41 5.51
CA SER A 926 12.80 13.10 6.06
C SER A 926 13.35 11.92 5.24
N LEU A 927 13.68 10.85 5.96
CA LEU A 927 14.05 9.54 5.44
C LEU A 927 12.85 8.58 5.51
N VAL A 928 13.06 7.32 5.15
CA VAL A 928 12.03 6.27 5.19
C VAL A 928 11.36 6.17 6.56
N ASP A 929 10.10 5.73 6.58
CA ASP A 929 9.33 5.38 7.79
C ASP A 929 10.21 4.68 8.85
N PRO A 930 10.17 5.10 10.13
CA PRO A 930 9.26 6.09 10.73
C PRO A 930 9.69 7.56 10.64
N ASP A 931 10.81 7.89 9.98
CA ASP A 931 11.33 9.27 9.98
C ASP A 931 10.42 10.25 9.22
N ASN A 932 9.75 9.80 8.15
CA ASN A 932 8.73 10.57 7.42
C ASN A 932 7.37 10.66 8.14
N ARG A 933 7.24 10.12 9.35
CA ARG A 933 6.01 10.18 10.18
C ARG A 933 6.17 11.07 11.42
N ARG A 934 7.22 11.88 11.47
CA ARG A 934 7.44 12.84 12.57
C ARG A 934 6.33 13.90 12.63
N PRO A 935 6.03 14.45 13.82
CA PRO A 935 4.99 15.47 13.98
C PRO A 935 5.26 16.75 13.18
N VAL A 936 4.19 17.41 12.75
CA VAL A 936 4.26 18.66 11.96
C VAL A 936 3.84 19.86 12.80
N ASP A 937 4.69 20.88 12.86
CA ASP A 937 4.36 22.16 13.50
C ASP A 937 3.48 23.02 12.57
N TYR A 938 2.16 22.82 12.65
CA TYR A 938 1.16 23.59 11.91
C TYR A 938 1.02 25.04 12.40
N ALA A 939 1.26 25.29 13.69
CA ALA A 939 1.16 26.64 14.24
C ALA A 939 2.21 27.58 13.63
N ARG A 940 3.45 27.11 13.47
CA ARG A 940 4.50 27.84 12.75
C ARG A 940 4.11 28.11 11.30
N ARG A 941 3.59 27.10 10.61
CA ARG A 941 3.18 27.21 9.20
C ARG A 941 2.04 28.21 8.99
N ALA A 942 1.04 28.19 9.87
CA ALA A 942 -0.05 29.15 9.84
C ALA A 942 0.43 30.58 10.04
N ARG A 943 1.35 30.83 10.99
CA ARG A 943 1.95 32.15 11.19
C ARG A 943 2.71 32.64 9.94
N LEU A 944 3.59 31.80 9.40
CA LEU A 944 4.37 32.13 8.20
C LEU A 944 3.48 32.41 6.98
N LEU A 945 2.44 31.59 6.78
CA LEU A 945 1.50 31.77 5.67
C LEU A 945 0.70 33.07 5.83
N HIS A 946 0.25 33.38 7.04
CA HIS A 946 -0.46 34.63 7.33
C HIS A 946 0.39 35.86 6.99
N GLU A 947 1.66 35.86 7.36
CA GLU A 947 2.61 36.94 7.01
C GLU A 947 2.80 37.08 5.49
N LEU A 948 3.00 35.96 4.78
CA LEU A 948 3.20 35.93 3.34
C LEU A 948 1.97 36.38 2.54
N ARG A 949 0.76 36.07 3.03
CA ARG A 949 -0.50 36.45 2.38
C ARG A 949 -0.79 37.95 2.49
N ARG A 950 -0.34 38.61 3.56
CA ARG A 950 -0.49 40.07 3.74
C ARG A 950 0.40 40.90 2.82
N SER A 951 1.52 40.33 2.38
CA SER A 951 2.41 40.97 1.42
C SER A 951 1.89 40.83 -0.01
N ARG A 952 2.00 41.89 -0.81
CA ARG A 952 1.72 41.82 -2.26
C ARG A 952 2.93 41.22 -3.00
N PRO A 953 2.70 40.39 -4.04
CA PRO A 953 3.75 39.99 -4.96
C PRO A 953 4.54 41.20 -5.46
N SER A 954 5.86 41.15 -5.31
CA SER A 954 6.76 42.22 -5.74
C SER A 954 8.18 41.68 -5.91
N ARG A 955 8.96 42.32 -6.78
CA ARG A 955 10.38 41.96 -7.00
C ARG A 955 11.20 41.98 -5.71
N ARG A 956 10.91 42.93 -4.82
CA ARG A 956 11.60 43.05 -3.52
C ARG A 956 11.33 41.84 -2.62
N LEU A 957 10.06 41.45 -2.47
CA LEU A 957 9.69 40.29 -1.66
C LEU A 957 10.27 39.01 -2.25
N ALA A 958 10.16 38.83 -3.56
CA ALA A 958 10.70 37.67 -4.26
C ALA A 958 12.22 37.52 -4.05
N ALA A 959 12.99 38.61 -4.20
CA ALA A 959 14.42 38.60 -3.93
C ALA A 959 14.77 38.34 -2.45
N GLU A 960 13.98 38.90 -1.51
CA GLU A 960 14.15 38.63 -0.07
C GLU A 960 13.98 37.14 0.22
N LEU A 961 12.91 36.52 -0.28
CA LEU A 961 12.62 35.10 -0.07
C LEU A 961 13.67 34.19 -0.70
N LEU A 962 14.23 34.54 -1.86
CA LEU A 962 15.30 33.77 -2.50
C LEU A 962 16.61 33.85 -1.71
N ASN A 963 16.96 35.04 -1.23
CA ASN A 963 18.15 35.24 -0.40
C ASN A 963 18.00 34.53 0.96
N ALA A 964 16.81 34.53 1.54
CA ALA A 964 16.47 33.87 2.80
C ALA A 964 15.93 32.45 2.61
N LYS A 965 16.15 31.80 1.46
CA LYS A 965 15.55 30.49 1.11
C LYS A 965 15.72 29.42 2.19
N ALA A 966 16.76 29.54 3.02
CA ALA A 966 17.04 28.64 4.13
C ALA A 966 15.89 28.45 5.13
N ASP A 967 15.06 29.46 5.34
CA ASP A 967 13.95 29.40 6.30
C ASP A 967 12.70 28.69 5.76
N GLY A 968 12.68 28.34 4.47
CA GLY A 968 11.59 27.63 3.80
C GLY A 968 10.43 28.51 3.34
N ARG A 969 10.40 29.82 3.69
CA ARG A 969 9.30 30.72 3.31
C ARG A 969 9.12 30.82 1.80
N ILE A 970 10.19 30.69 1.01
CA ILE A 970 10.09 30.68 -0.46
C ILE A 970 9.27 29.49 -0.99
N LYS A 971 9.41 28.30 -0.41
CA LYS A 971 8.65 27.10 -0.82
C LYS A 971 7.19 27.22 -0.42
N LEU A 972 6.91 27.76 0.76
CA LEU A 972 5.54 28.05 1.22
C LEU A 972 4.89 29.16 0.39
N TYR A 973 5.66 30.19 0.01
CA TYR A 973 5.20 31.26 -0.87
C TYR A 973 4.85 30.73 -2.25
N LEU A 974 5.73 29.92 -2.86
CA LEU A 974 5.49 29.28 -4.15
C LEU A 974 4.21 28.43 -4.09
N THR A 975 4.12 27.56 -3.07
CA THR A 975 2.98 26.65 -2.88
C THR A 975 1.66 27.40 -2.74
N SER A 976 1.57 28.32 -1.77
CA SER A 976 0.35 29.07 -1.49
C SER A 976 -0.10 29.95 -2.66
N ARG A 977 0.84 30.60 -3.37
CA ARG A 977 0.49 31.45 -4.52
C ARG A 977 0.04 30.64 -5.72
N THR A 978 0.68 29.51 -5.99
CA THR A 978 0.27 28.63 -7.10
C THR A 978 -1.09 28.00 -6.82
N LEU A 979 -1.34 27.51 -5.60
CA LEU A 979 -2.64 26.97 -5.22
C LEU A 979 -3.74 28.03 -5.24
N ALA A 980 -3.46 29.26 -4.78
CA ALA A 980 -4.39 30.37 -4.91
C ALA A 980 -4.68 30.71 -6.38
N PHE A 981 -3.66 30.66 -7.25
CA PHE A 981 -3.83 30.87 -8.69
C PHE A 981 -4.67 29.76 -9.34
N ARG A 982 -4.46 28.48 -8.96
CA ARG A 982 -5.31 27.36 -9.38
C ARG A 982 -6.75 27.55 -8.94
N ALA A 983 -6.95 28.02 -7.71
CA ALA A 983 -8.28 28.24 -7.14
C ALA A 983 -9.09 29.30 -7.92
N THR A 984 -8.44 30.30 -8.51
CA THR A 984 -9.10 31.35 -9.31
C THR A 984 -9.21 31.00 -10.80
N HIS A 985 -8.49 29.98 -11.29
CA HIS A 985 -8.52 29.54 -12.69
C HIS A 985 -8.81 28.03 -12.82
N PRO A 986 -9.92 27.51 -12.26
CA PRO A 986 -10.16 26.07 -12.18
C PRO A 986 -10.20 25.38 -13.54
N ALA A 987 -10.83 25.98 -14.56
CA ALA A 987 -10.92 25.41 -15.91
C ALA A 987 -9.54 25.21 -16.56
N LEU A 988 -8.59 26.11 -16.29
CA LEU A 988 -7.23 26.04 -16.83
C LEU A 988 -6.48 24.79 -16.33
N PHE A 989 -6.74 24.37 -15.09
CA PHE A 989 -6.03 23.25 -14.48
C PHE A 989 -6.78 21.93 -14.57
N ALA A 990 -8.11 21.96 -14.54
CA ALA A 990 -8.96 20.78 -14.68
C ALA A 990 -9.07 20.32 -16.14
N ASP A 991 -9.38 21.25 -17.06
CA ASP A 991 -9.76 20.93 -18.44
C ASP A 991 -8.78 21.50 -19.48
N GLY A 992 -7.82 22.33 -19.04
CA GLY A 992 -6.90 23.02 -19.95
C GLY A 992 -5.86 22.11 -20.60
N ASP A 993 -5.61 22.36 -21.89
CA ASP A 993 -4.58 21.75 -22.73
C ASP A 993 -3.20 21.80 -22.05
N TYR A 994 -2.35 20.82 -22.38
CA TYR A 994 -0.93 20.81 -22.04
C TYR A 994 -0.08 20.90 -23.31
N LEU A 995 0.70 21.99 -23.46
CA LEU A 995 1.52 22.23 -24.64
C LEU A 995 3.00 22.42 -24.23
N PRO A 996 3.92 21.51 -24.61
CA PRO A 996 5.34 21.69 -24.28
C PRO A 996 5.94 22.89 -25.04
N LEU A 997 6.89 23.58 -24.41
CA LEU A 997 7.66 24.65 -25.05
C LEU A 997 9.12 24.23 -25.24
N SER A 998 9.70 24.57 -26.40
CA SER A 998 11.13 24.44 -26.66
C SER A 998 11.89 25.70 -26.22
N ALA A 999 13.19 25.53 -26.00
CA ALA A 999 14.13 26.62 -25.73
C ALA A 999 15.27 26.57 -26.75
N GLU A 1000 15.81 27.74 -27.09
CA GLU A 1000 16.97 27.88 -27.96
C GLU A 1000 18.05 28.74 -27.29
N GLY A 1001 19.31 28.46 -27.60
CA GLY A 1001 20.48 29.11 -27.02
C GLY A 1001 21.37 28.17 -26.21
N ALA A 1002 22.48 28.69 -25.70
CA ALA A 1002 23.52 27.89 -25.05
C ALA A 1002 23.06 27.17 -23.76
N ALA A 1003 22.01 27.66 -23.11
CA ALA A 1003 21.45 27.07 -21.89
C ALA A 1003 20.10 26.34 -22.11
N ALA A 1004 19.76 25.99 -23.36
CA ALA A 1004 18.45 25.40 -23.69
C ALA A 1004 18.14 24.10 -22.92
N GLU A 1005 19.14 23.25 -22.68
CA GLU A 1005 18.96 21.98 -21.94
C GLU A 1005 18.67 22.18 -20.44
N HIS A 1006 18.89 23.40 -19.92
CA HIS A 1006 18.76 23.74 -18.51
C HIS A 1006 17.39 24.32 -18.15
N VAL A 1007 16.39 24.26 -19.03
CA VAL A 1007 15.04 24.74 -18.76
C VAL A 1007 14.00 23.69 -19.15
N VAL A 1008 12.90 23.66 -18.41
CA VAL A 1008 11.67 22.95 -18.75
C VAL A 1008 10.54 23.94 -18.72
N ALA A 1009 9.79 24.00 -19.81
CA ALA A 1009 8.68 24.92 -19.94
C ALA A 1009 7.49 24.31 -20.69
N PHE A 1010 6.29 24.74 -20.33
CA PHE A 1010 5.06 24.35 -20.99
C PHE A 1010 3.99 25.43 -20.80
N VAL A 1011 2.96 25.35 -21.62
CA VAL A 1011 1.74 26.14 -21.53
C VAL A 1011 0.61 25.27 -21.00
N ARG A 1012 -0.18 25.83 -20.07
CA ARG A 1012 -1.56 25.39 -19.86
C ARG A 1012 -2.47 26.39 -20.55
N ARG A 1013 -3.45 25.92 -21.31
CA ARG A 1013 -4.37 26.78 -22.06
C ARG A 1013 -5.79 26.25 -21.99
N HIS A 1014 -6.74 27.12 -21.72
CA HIS A 1014 -8.16 26.82 -21.82
C HIS A 1014 -8.85 28.02 -22.48
N GLU A 1015 -9.41 27.80 -23.66
CA GLU A 1015 -9.95 28.89 -24.51
C GLU A 1015 -8.91 30.00 -24.74
N ASP A 1016 -9.24 31.25 -24.39
CA ASP A 1016 -8.36 32.42 -24.54
C ASP A 1016 -7.40 32.61 -23.34
N ASP A 1017 -7.60 31.88 -22.24
CA ASP A 1017 -6.74 31.94 -21.04
C ASP A 1017 -5.54 31.00 -21.20
N GLY A 1018 -4.38 31.46 -20.73
CA GLY A 1018 -3.13 30.73 -20.89
C GLY A 1018 -2.03 31.21 -19.97
N ILE A 1019 -1.33 30.23 -19.38
CA ILE A 1019 -0.15 30.45 -18.55
C ILE A 1019 1.06 29.77 -19.18
N ILE A 1020 2.23 30.37 -18.96
CA ILE A 1020 3.53 29.73 -19.22
C ILE A 1020 4.17 29.37 -17.88
N VAL A 1021 4.55 28.11 -17.74
CA VAL A 1021 5.35 27.62 -16.62
C VAL A 1021 6.77 27.43 -17.12
N ALA A 1022 7.76 27.93 -16.39
CA ALA A 1022 9.16 27.72 -16.70
C ALA A 1022 9.98 27.47 -15.43
N VAL A 1023 10.78 26.41 -15.42
CA VAL A 1023 11.67 26.07 -14.32
C VAL A 1023 13.06 25.64 -14.83
N PRO A 1024 14.13 25.91 -14.09
CA PRO A 1024 15.46 25.47 -14.42
C PRO A 1024 15.65 23.99 -14.04
N ARG A 1025 16.60 23.34 -14.70
CA ARG A 1025 17.09 22.00 -14.38
C ARG A 1025 18.59 21.93 -14.63
N LEU A 1026 19.24 20.94 -14.03
CA LEU A 1026 20.69 20.73 -14.14
C LEU A 1026 21.47 22.03 -13.80
N VAL A 1027 21.14 22.62 -12.66
CA VAL A 1027 21.60 23.97 -12.30
C VAL A 1027 23.08 23.99 -11.89
N ALA A 1028 23.62 22.92 -11.29
CA ALA A 1028 25.03 22.88 -10.95
C ALA A 1028 25.91 22.89 -12.22
N GLY A 1029 25.48 22.25 -13.30
CA GLY A 1029 26.11 22.37 -14.62
C GLY A 1029 26.05 23.81 -15.13
N LEU A 1030 24.86 24.42 -15.10
CA LEU A 1030 24.61 25.79 -15.59
C LEU A 1030 25.44 26.85 -14.86
N THR A 1031 25.63 26.72 -13.54
CA THR A 1031 26.33 27.72 -12.73
C THR A 1031 27.84 27.46 -12.60
N GLY A 1032 28.36 26.45 -13.30
CA GLY A 1032 29.76 26.03 -13.16
C GLY A 1032 30.08 25.51 -11.76
N LYS A 1033 29.12 24.83 -11.12
CA LYS A 1033 29.20 24.19 -9.80
C LYS A 1033 29.47 25.18 -8.66
N LYS A 1034 28.90 26.37 -8.79
CA LYS A 1034 28.94 27.42 -7.77
C LYS A 1034 27.57 27.53 -7.09
N SER A 1035 27.57 27.86 -5.80
CA SER A 1035 26.36 28.15 -5.03
C SER A 1035 25.81 29.55 -5.36
N ILE A 1036 25.42 29.76 -6.62
CA ILE A 1036 24.77 30.98 -7.11
C ILE A 1036 23.37 30.64 -7.61
N ASP A 1037 22.42 31.56 -7.48
CA ASP A 1037 21.07 31.36 -7.98
C ASP A 1037 21.03 31.55 -9.51
N PRO A 1038 20.32 30.71 -10.29
CA PRO A 1038 20.33 30.76 -11.75
C PRO A 1038 19.39 31.86 -12.26
N ILE A 1039 19.76 33.12 -12.01
CA ILE A 1039 18.96 34.29 -12.37
C ILE A 1039 19.74 35.29 -13.23
N GLY A 1040 19.03 36.02 -14.08
CA GLY A 1040 19.57 37.14 -14.86
C GLY A 1040 20.45 36.74 -16.07
N PRO A 1041 20.99 37.75 -16.77
CA PRO A 1041 21.69 37.57 -18.04
C PRO A 1041 23.04 36.86 -17.91
N GLU A 1042 23.71 36.96 -16.76
CA GLU A 1042 25.01 36.31 -16.52
C GLU A 1042 24.93 34.77 -16.55
N VAL A 1043 23.74 34.23 -16.27
CA VAL A 1043 23.48 32.78 -16.27
C VAL A 1043 22.82 32.34 -17.57
N TRP A 1044 21.78 33.06 -18.01
CA TRP A 1044 20.94 32.62 -19.13
C TRP A 1044 21.38 33.13 -20.51
N GLY A 1045 22.24 34.15 -20.57
CA GLY A 1045 22.74 34.71 -21.82
C GLY A 1045 21.62 35.07 -22.81
N GLY A 1046 21.80 34.68 -24.08
CA GLY A 1046 20.81 34.84 -25.15
C GLY A 1046 19.75 33.73 -25.23
N THR A 1047 19.67 32.85 -24.24
CA THR A 1047 18.73 31.71 -24.27
C THR A 1047 17.29 32.20 -24.10
N HIS A 1048 16.37 31.66 -24.89
CA HIS A 1048 14.97 32.09 -24.93
C HIS A 1048 14.02 30.90 -25.15
N LEU A 1049 12.76 31.06 -24.71
CA LEU A 1049 11.67 30.13 -24.99
C LEU A 1049 10.99 30.51 -26.30
N ILE A 1050 10.62 29.51 -27.10
CA ILE A 1050 9.75 29.67 -28.25
C ILE A 1050 8.31 29.55 -27.77
N VAL A 1051 7.46 30.52 -28.10
CA VAL A 1051 6.04 30.55 -27.71
C VAL A 1051 5.16 30.61 -28.97
N PRO A 1052 4.80 29.44 -29.54
CA PRO A 1052 4.04 29.39 -30.78
C PRO A 1052 2.65 30.02 -30.65
N GLY A 1053 2.18 30.66 -31.72
CA GLY A 1053 0.82 31.21 -31.78
C GLY A 1053 0.58 32.47 -30.95
N VAL A 1054 1.64 33.10 -30.43
CA VAL A 1054 1.56 34.35 -29.66
C VAL A 1054 2.10 35.51 -30.51
N ALA A 1055 1.42 36.66 -30.47
CA ALA A 1055 1.86 37.85 -31.18
C ALA A 1055 3.05 38.52 -30.46
N PRO A 1056 4.08 39.00 -31.19
CA PRO A 1056 5.13 39.83 -30.62
C PRO A 1056 4.55 41.04 -29.87
N GLY A 1057 5.16 41.38 -28.74
CA GLY A 1057 4.67 42.43 -27.83
C GLY A 1057 3.62 41.97 -26.82
N THR A 1058 3.09 40.74 -26.93
CA THR A 1058 2.23 40.15 -25.89
C THR A 1058 2.95 40.16 -24.54
N ARG A 1059 2.26 40.64 -23.51
CA ARG A 1059 2.84 40.81 -22.18
C ARG A 1059 2.39 39.69 -21.25
N TYR A 1060 3.32 39.24 -20.45
CA TYR A 1060 3.10 38.24 -19.41
C TYR A 1060 3.56 38.80 -18.08
N ARG A 1061 2.77 38.59 -17.02
CA ARG A 1061 3.10 38.96 -15.65
C ARG A 1061 3.46 37.71 -14.86
N ASP A 1062 4.58 37.75 -14.17
CA ASP A 1062 4.95 36.71 -13.23
C ASP A 1062 4.10 36.82 -11.95
N VAL A 1063 3.39 35.74 -11.62
CA VAL A 1063 2.51 35.63 -10.45
C VAL A 1063 3.26 35.82 -9.13
N PHE A 1064 4.56 35.52 -9.08
CA PHE A 1064 5.37 35.59 -7.86
C PHE A 1064 6.04 36.97 -7.66
N SER A 1065 6.65 37.54 -8.69
CA SER A 1065 7.40 38.79 -8.57
C SER A 1065 6.64 40.03 -9.06
N GLY A 1066 5.54 39.86 -9.79
CA GLY A 1066 4.82 40.93 -10.50
C GLY A 1066 5.61 41.54 -11.67
N LEU A 1067 6.75 40.95 -12.05
CA LEU A 1067 7.52 41.37 -13.21
C LEU A 1067 6.74 41.10 -14.50
N THR A 1068 6.63 42.11 -15.36
CA THR A 1068 6.10 41.93 -16.71
C THR A 1068 7.23 41.68 -17.71
N VAL A 1069 7.10 40.62 -18.50
CA VAL A 1069 7.98 40.28 -19.62
C VAL A 1069 7.16 40.37 -20.90
N ALA A 1070 7.69 41.07 -21.91
CA ALA A 1070 7.05 41.14 -23.23
C ALA A 1070 7.71 40.12 -24.16
N ALA A 1071 6.90 39.43 -24.95
CA ALA A 1071 7.37 38.56 -26.01
C ALA A 1071 8.01 39.42 -27.13
N SER A 1072 9.17 39.00 -27.63
CA SER A 1072 9.89 39.62 -28.75
C SER A 1072 9.70 38.81 -30.03
N SER A 1073 10.07 39.38 -31.18
CA SER A 1073 10.29 38.62 -32.42
C SER A 1073 11.77 38.69 -32.76
N ASP A 1074 12.40 37.54 -32.98
CA ASP A 1074 13.78 37.51 -33.49
C ASP A 1074 13.86 37.06 -34.97
N ASP A 1075 12.80 36.50 -35.58
CA ASP A 1075 12.50 36.38 -37.04
C ASP A 1075 11.20 35.53 -37.24
N ASP A 1076 10.81 35.16 -38.49
CA ASP A 1076 9.50 34.61 -38.96
C ASP A 1076 8.89 33.38 -38.21
N ASP A 1077 9.57 32.77 -37.24
CA ASP A 1077 9.19 31.50 -36.58
C ASP A 1077 8.36 31.64 -35.28
N GLY A 1078 7.96 32.86 -34.90
CA GLY A 1078 7.04 33.12 -33.79
C GLY A 1078 7.62 33.97 -32.66
N ALA A 1079 6.83 34.21 -31.61
CA ALA A 1079 7.24 35.08 -30.50
C ALA A 1079 8.15 34.34 -29.50
N THR A 1080 9.17 35.04 -29.00
CA THR A 1080 10.17 34.51 -28.07
C THR A 1080 10.11 35.19 -26.70
N LEU A 1081 10.49 34.45 -25.64
CA LEU A 1081 10.65 35.00 -24.28
C LEU A 1081 12.08 34.78 -23.77
N PRO A 1082 12.89 35.84 -23.61
CA PRO A 1082 14.26 35.71 -23.11
C PRO A 1082 14.31 35.19 -21.67
N LEU A 1083 15.01 34.07 -21.43
CA LEU A 1083 15.09 33.45 -20.10
C LEU A 1083 15.80 34.34 -19.08
N ALA A 1084 16.75 35.17 -19.51
CA ALA A 1084 17.37 36.19 -18.67
C ALA A 1084 16.36 37.20 -18.08
N LYS A 1085 15.23 37.43 -18.77
CA LYS A 1085 14.13 38.28 -18.29
C LYS A 1085 13.09 37.48 -17.49
N VAL A 1086 12.77 36.26 -17.93
CA VAL A 1086 11.84 35.35 -17.22
C VAL A 1086 12.38 35.04 -15.83
N PHE A 1087 13.65 34.66 -15.72
CA PHE A 1087 14.34 34.37 -14.46
C PHE A 1087 15.15 35.55 -13.96
N ALA A 1088 14.61 36.78 -14.03
CA ALA A 1088 15.35 37.96 -13.59
C ALA A 1088 15.43 38.10 -12.06
N VAL A 1089 14.46 37.54 -11.32
CA VAL A 1089 14.33 37.70 -9.86
C VAL A 1089 14.25 36.35 -9.14
N LEU A 1090 13.52 35.40 -9.70
CA LEU A 1090 13.36 34.04 -9.16
C LEU A 1090 13.84 33.02 -10.18
N PRO A 1091 14.35 31.86 -9.71
CA PRO A 1091 14.75 30.76 -10.57
C PRO A 1091 13.55 29.88 -10.96
N PHE A 1092 12.36 30.43 -11.08
CA PHE A 1092 11.15 29.75 -11.53
C PHE A 1092 10.13 30.83 -11.91
N ALA A 1093 9.20 30.52 -12.81
CA ALA A 1093 8.20 31.47 -13.27
C ALA A 1093 6.86 30.81 -13.56
N LEU A 1094 5.80 31.49 -13.14
CA LEU A 1094 4.42 31.24 -13.57
C LEU A 1094 3.91 32.54 -14.19
N LEU A 1095 3.80 32.55 -15.50
CA LEU A 1095 3.55 33.73 -16.31
C LEU A 1095 2.11 33.73 -16.81
N GLU A 1096 1.28 34.66 -16.34
CA GLU A 1096 -0.08 34.87 -16.83
C GLU A 1096 -0.09 35.96 -17.91
N ARG A 1097 -0.91 35.79 -18.96
CA ARG A 1097 -1.06 36.79 -20.02
C ARG A 1097 -1.78 38.05 -19.47
N THR A 1098 -1.33 39.25 -19.86
CA THR A 1098 -1.87 40.54 -19.36
C THR A 1098 -2.20 41.55 -20.44
#